data_AF-A0A9P5U884-F1
#
_entry.id   AF-A0A9P5U884-F1
#
_cell.length_a   1.000
_cell.length_b   1.000
_cell.length_c   1.000
_cell.angle_alpha   90.00
_cell.angle_beta   90.00
_cell.angle_gamma   90.00
#
_symmetry.space_group_name_H-M   'P 1'
#
loop_
_entity.id
_entity.type
_entity.pdbx_description
1 polymer ?
#
loop_
_entity_poly.entity_id
_entity_poly.type
_entity_poly.pdbx_seq_one_letter_code
_entity_poly.pdbx_strand_id
1 'polypeptide(L)'
;MFAHASHFGIEASTFINVGRDYVVNIGGAQTPVRPELGIDDVLCCPPPSKDFVGRESILQKLSKFFAAPVVSITCEKPEMMEDIVTRVKGWSGFSFVKWDASSEDGLENGLDEWNSVVGRTPKNTLLMLESADPSLDLDSYIPYSLQTPVLILSMSSRISAFASNPGCIFMPPASMNKPAYRKFLDNAKTAFPDAVARFSHHWVVDASSESTLVANFKILGNAANIGNEVQDICQFLKNQKEEWLLIFDNADHGVNLVKYIPQCNHGNIIITSRDKDVHQLSSDRSFGDIADLSEDEAIKLLLKSVSQEDTKDTHLAIVHALGCQALAIATAGTYVSQHPTCQLKDYLKVFNQKHDALLKYPLRTVDRYERTILAAFYLSFDFLSPPTQAFMQMCSFFHHFSIPVDIFYRGISFTKDKDEILPGEEESVNLIAEKLISFVGKFSTNLEVDASINELAKLSLTAYNPANQSLSFHPVVHHCAQQTIGKDNPAHTATLLLAHATPGYGVSGDDYNFQRQLFPHAHHLFQDRTSFPGVFISLKLSYIFKQEGHWSIVERLERQVLQSQKTALGEQHPATLTSMSNLALTYRCLGRYNEAEILGKEVVQVRKAVHGDQHPHTLTSMSNLASTYSSLGRYNEAEALGKEVIQVCRTVHGDQHPHTLTSMSNLALTYSSLGRYSEAERLGKEVVQVCKTVLGDQHPGTLTSMSNLALTYSSLGRYNEAEVLGKEVVEVCRTVFGGQHPDTLTSMSNLALTYSSLGRYNEAEALGKEVVQACKTILGDQHPDTLTSRSNLSLTYSNLGRYNKAEVLGKEVLQIRKTVLGDQHPDTLASMSNLVLTFYHLRRYNEAEVMGKEVLQIRKTVLGPQHPHTLTSMSILASSYSQLGKYNEAELLEKEVMQTRKTVLGDQHPDTLTSMSNLALTYHHLRRYSEAEVLGKEVVQIRKTVLGAQHPDTLTSMSNLASIYSSFERHDEAEILGKEVVQVRKTVLGAQHPQTLTSMSILASSYSLRGKYNEAEVLEKELVQISKTVLGDQHPGTLAFMSKLALNYIKMGRFKEAEALQHEIAQIKSLNPTV
;
A
#
# COMPACT_ATOMS: atom_id res chain seq x y z
N MET A 1 11.13 -20.49 -9.78
CA MET A 1 11.28 -19.96 -11.17
C MET A 1 10.81 -18.50 -11.26
N PHE A 2 9.94 -18.07 -10.34
CA PHE A 2 9.44 -16.70 -10.26
C PHE A 2 9.94 -15.98 -8.99
N ALA A 3 11.13 -16.33 -8.48
CA ALA A 3 11.65 -15.81 -7.22
C ALA A 3 11.78 -14.28 -7.18
N HIS A 4 11.64 -13.61 -8.33
CA HIS A 4 11.65 -12.15 -8.49
C HIS A 4 10.38 -11.58 -9.15
N ALA A 5 9.25 -12.32 -9.15
CA ALA A 5 7.98 -11.82 -9.69
C ALA A 5 7.36 -10.67 -8.87
N SER A 6 7.96 -10.24 -7.76
CA SER A 6 7.58 -8.97 -7.10
C SER A 6 7.75 -7.75 -8.02
N HIS A 7 8.48 -7.88 -9.12
CA HIS A 7 8.65 -6.83 -10.13
C HIS A 7 8.05 -7.19 -11.49
N PHE A 8 7.32 -8.30 -11.63
CA PHE A 8 6.62 -8.65 -12.87
C PHE A 8 5.16 -9.01 -12.59
N GLY A 9 4.24 -8.18 -13.05
CA GLY A 9 2.82 -8.51 -13.14
C GLY A 9 2.57 -9.31 -14.41
N ILE A 10 1.55 -10.16 -14.42
CA ILE A 10 1.09 -10.83 -15.63
C ILE A 10 -0.25 -10.21 -16.01
N GLU A 11 -0.31 -9.55 -17.16
CA GLU A 11 -1.55 -9.01 -17.71
C GLU A 11 -1.66 -9.46 -19.18
N ALA A 12 -2.77 -10.13 -19.53
CA ALA A 12 -3.09 -10.53 -20.90
C ALA A 12 -1.96 -11.26 -21.67
N SER A 13 -1.18 -12.13 -20.99
CA SER A 13 -0.02 -12.90 -21.51
C SER A 13 1.31 -12.15 -21.57
N THR A 14 1.40 -10.97 -20.95
CA THR A 14 2.58 -10.11 -20.98
C THR A 14 3.21 -10.00 -19.58
N PHE A 15 4.53 -10.15 -19.48
CA PHE A 15 5.26 -9.87 -18.24
C PHE A 15 5.47 -8.35 -18.11
N ILE A 16 4.66 -7.71 -17.28
CA ILE A 16 4.74 -6.26 -17.05
C ILE A 16 5.70 -5.99 -15.90
N ASN A 17 6.77 -5.23 -16.15
CA ASN A 17 7.63 -4.81 -15.07
C ASN A 17 6.91 -3.79 -14.16
N VAL A 18 6.65 -4.15 -12.89
CA VAL A 18 5.90 -3.34 -11.92
C VAL A 18 6.76 -2.21 -11.31
N GLY A 19 8.03 -2.06 -11.74
CA GLY A 19 9.00 -1.15 -11.13
C GLY A 19 9.70 -0.14 -12.05
N ARG A 20 9.32 0.00 -13.34
CA ARG A 20 9.98 0.96 -14.26
C ARG A 20 9.00 1.65 -15.20
N ASP A 21 8.85 2.97 -15.04
CA ASP A 21 8.42 3.85 -16.14
C ASP A 21 9.65 4.18 -16.99
N TYR A 22 9.65 3.79 -18.27
CA TYR A 22 10.63 4.27 -19.24
C TYR A 22 10.04 5.46 -20.00
N VAL A 23 10.76 6.59 -20.01
CA VAL A 23 10.43 7.73 -20.86
C VAL A 23 11.05 7.50 -22.23
N VAL A 24 10.23 7.20 -23.25
CA VAL A 24 10.68 7.20 -24.65
C VAL A 24 10.30 8.53 -25.28
N ASN A 25 11.31 9.24 -25.80
CA ASN A 25 11.10 10.54 -26.42
C ASN A 25 10.78 10.35 -27.90
N ILE A 26 9.49 10.31 -28.24
CA ILE A 26 9.03 10.29 -29.64
C ILE A 26 8.47 11.69 -29.94
N GLY A 27 9.23 12.48 -30.71
CA GLY A 27 8.71 13.71 -31.31
C GLY A 27 8.33 14.84 -30.35
N GLY A 28 9.02 15.01 -29.22
CA GLY A 28 8.93 16.22 -28.40
C GLY A 28 7.75 16.29 -27.42
N ALA A 29 6.96 15.23 -27.26
CA ALA A 29 5.96 15.11 -26.20
C ALA A 29 6.36 14.00 -25.21
N GLN A 30 6.57 14.36 -23.94
CA GLN A 30 6.76 13.40 -22.85
C GLN A 30 5.41 12.71 -22.56
N THR A 31 5.30 11.43 -22.91
CA THR A 31 4.19 10.57 -22.49
C THR A 31 4.76 9.40 -21.68
N PRO A 32 4.19 9.09 -20.50
CA PRO A 32 4.56 7.87 -19.78
C PRO A 32 4.02 6.68 -20.59
N VAL A 33 4.92 5.90 -21.17
CA VAL A 33 4.58 4.63 -21.81
C VAL A 33 5.03 3.53 -20.85
N ARG A 34 4.08 2.76 -20.32
CA ARG A 34 4.40 1.47 -19.71
C ARG A 34 5.01 0.60 -20.81
N PRO A 35 6.24 0.07 -20.66
CA PRO A 35 6.71 -0.92 -21.61
C PRO A 35 5.90 -2.19 -21.37
N GLU A 36 5.00 -2.50 -22.28
CA GLU A 36 4.54 -3.87 -22.49
C GLU A 36 5.76 -4.65 -22.98
N LEU A 37 6.48 -5.35 -22.09
CA LEU A 37 7.54 -6.26 -22.52
C LEU A 37 6.89 -7.50 -23.11
N GLY A 38 6.89 -7.60 -24.43
CA GLY A 38 6.56 -8.84 -25.11
C GLY A 38 7.54 -9.94 -24.71
N ILE A 39 7.15 -11.20 -24.87
CA ILE A 39 8.07 -12.35 -24.70
C ILE A 39 9.35 -12.11 -25.50
N ASP A 40 9.26 -11.50 -26.69
CA ASP A 40 10.39 -11.16 -27.56
C ASP A 40 11.37 -10.14 -26.96
N ASP A 41 10.92 -9.25 -26.07
CA ASP A 41 11.78 -8.28 -25.36
C ASP A 41 12.53 -8.94 -24.19
N VAL A 42 11.94 -9.97 -23.57
CA VAL A 42 12.58 -10.82 -22.54
C VAL A 42 13.71 -11.65 -23.18
N LEU A 43 13.54 -12.07 -24.43
CA LEU A 43 14.57 -12.79 -25.21
C LEU A 43 15.81 -11.95 -25.53
N CYS A 44 15.70 -10.61 -25.46
CA CYS A 44 16.75 -9.67 -25.85
C CYS A 44 17.54 -9.04 -24.68
N CYS A 45 17.26 -9.42 -23.42
CA CYS A 45 17.94 -8.83 -22.27
C CYS A 45 19.43 -9.25 -22.15
N PRO A 46 20.37 -8.31 -21.99
CA PRO A 46 21.77 -8.65 -21.74
C PRO A 46 21.97 -9.23 -20.32
N PRO A 47 22.96 -10.13 -20.13
CA PRO A 47 23.31 -10.63 -18.81
C PRO A 47 23.62 -9.47 -17.84
N PRO A 48 23.16 -9.54 -16.58
CA PRO A 48 22.64 -10.72 -15.89
C PRO A 48 21.17 -10.54 -15.46
N SER A 49 20.22 -10.33 -16.38
CA SER A 49 18.82 -10.68 -16.07
C SER A 49 18.69 -12.21 -16.13
N LYS A 50 18.91 -12.87 -14.99
CA LYS A 50 19.18 -14.31 -14.87
C LYS A 50 17.97 -15.24 -15.03
N ASP A 51 16.79 -14.73 -15.34
CA ASP A 51 15.57 -15.55 -15.21
C ASP A 51 15.27 -16.43 -16.44
N PHE A 52 15.74 -16.06 -17.65
CA PHE A 52 15.30 -16.75 -18.89
C PHE A 52 16.35 -17.00 -19.97
N VAL A 53 17.63 -16.69 -19.71
CA VAL A 53 18.68 -16.83 -20.73
C VAL A 53 18.85 -18.31 -21.13
N GLY A 54 18.58 -18.64 -22.39
CA GLY A 54 18.64 -20.01 -22.95
C GLY A 54 17.38 -20.86 -22.72
N ARG A 55 16.33 -20.30 -22.11
CA ARG A 55 15.09 -21.01 -21.73
C ARG A 55 13.88 -20.59 -22.59
N GLU A 56 14.12 -20.27 -23.86
CA GLU A 56 13.10 -19.78 -24.81
C GLU A 56 11.92 -20.75 -24.95
N SER A 57 12.21 -22.05 -24.98
CA SER A 57 11.21 -23.13 -25.02
C SER A 57 10.33 -23.20 -23.76
N ILE A 58 10.87 -22.83 -22.59
CA ILE A 58 10.16 -22.81 -21.30
C ILE A 58 9.25 -21.58 -21.21
N LEU A 59 9.72 -20.42 -21.67
CA LEU A 59 8.88 -19.22 -21.78
C LEU A 59 7.68 -19.46 -22.70
N GLN A 60 7.90 -20.17 -23.81
CA GLN A 60 6.82 -20.56 -24.72
C GLN A 60 5.80 -21.50 -24.04
N LYS A 61 6.26 -22.51 -23.27
CA LYS A 61 5.37 -23.38 -22.47
C LYS A 61 4.62 -22.61 -21.37
N LEU A 62 5.27 -21.66 -20.71
CA LEU A 62 4.64 -20.82 -19.69
C LEU A 62 3.57 -19.90 -20.31
N SER A 63 3.84 -19.33 -21.49
CA SER A 63 2.89 -18.47 -22.20
C SER A 63 1.56 -19.16 -22.50
N LYS A 64 1.56 -20.48 -22.74
CA LYS A 64 0.33 -21.28 -22.96
C LYS A 64 -0.64 -21.23 -21.78
N PHE A 65 -0.13 -21.17 -20.55
CA PHE A 65 -1.00 -21.07 -19.36
C PHE A 65 -1.70 -19.71 -19.26
N PHE A 66 -1.12 -18.67 -19.87
CA PHE A 66 -1.58 -17.28 -19.77
C PHE A 66 -2.29 -16.76 -21.02
N ALA A 67 -2.20 -17.49 -22.15
CA ALA A 67 -2.79 -17.14 -23.44
C ALA A 67 -4.34 -17.07 -23.43
N ALA A 68 -4.89 -16.39 -24.45
CA ALA A 68 -6.32 -16.36 -24.73
C ALA A 68 -6.90 -17.79 -24.87
N PRO A 69 -8.18 -18.02 -24.53
CA PRO A 69 -8.73 -19.37 -24.45
C PRO A 69 -8.65 -20.11 -25.78
N VAL A 70 -8.16 -21.35 -25.73
CA VAL A 70 -8.20 -22.31 -26.83
C VAL A 70 -9.37 -23.23 -26.59
N VAL A 71 -10.44 -23.03 -27.35
CA VAL A 71 -11.67 -23.81 -27.24
C VAL A 71 -11.68 -24.88 -28.30
N SER A 72 -11.92 -26.12 -27.88
CA SER A 72 -12.11 -27.24 -28.79
C SER A 72 -13.59 -27.61 -28.85
N ILE A 73 -14.15 -27.67 -30.06
CA ILE A 73 -15.48 -28.24 -30.29
C ILE A 73 -15.30 -29.48 -31.14
N THR A 74 -15.83 -30.60 -30.65
CA THR A 74 -15.77 -31.87 -31.38
C THR A 74 -17.16 -32.31 -31.80
N CYS A 75 -17.31 -32.82 -33.02
CA CYS A 75 -18.62 -33.29 -33.49
C CYS A 75 -18.45 -34.54 -34.35
N GLU A 76 -19.20 -35.60 -34.04
CA GLU A 76 -19.11 -36.87 -34.79
C GLU A 76 -19.91 -36.86 -36.11
N LYS A 77 -20.71 -35.81 -36.37
CA LYS A 77 -21.59 -35.70 -37.55
C LYS A 77 -21.13 -34.60 -38.51
N PRO A 78 -20.72 -34.92 -39.76
CA PRO A 78 -20.22 -33.94 -40.72
C PRO A 78 -21.21 -32.80 -41.00
N GLU A 79 -22.51 -33.14 -41.16
CA GLU A 79 -23.58 -32.17 -41.41
C GLU A 79 -23.77 -31.17 -40.25
N MET A 80 -23.44 -31.58 -39.02
CA MET A 80 -23.47 -30.68 -37.86
C MET A 80 -22.21 -29.83 -37.79
N MET A 81 -21.05 -30.35 -38.20
CA MET A 81 -19.80 -29.58 -38.25
C MET A 81 -19.90 -28.39 -39.22
N GLU A 82 -20.52 -28.57 -40.39
CA GLU A 82 -20.79 -27.47 -41.33
C GLU A 82 -21.72 -26.39 -40.73
N ASP A 83 -22.75 -26.80 -39.97
CA ASP A 83 -23.66 -25.89 -39.27
C ASP A 83 -22.93 -25.12 -38.14
N ILE A 84 -22.00 -25.77 -37.41
CA ILE A 84 -21.15 -25.10 -36.41
C ILE A 84 -20.31 -24.01 -37.07
N VAL A 85 -19.56 -24.36 -38.12
CA VAL A 85 -18.67 -23.45 -38.84
C VAL A 85 -19.45 -22.22 -39.32
N THR A 86 -20.62 -22.44 -39.91
CA THR A 86 -21.48 -21.36 -40.43
C THR A 86 -21.98 -20.45 -39.31
N ARG A 87 -22.34 -21.02 -38.15
CA ARG A 87 -22.93 -20.26 -37.04
C ARG A 87 -21.90 -19.54 -36.18
N VAL A 88 -20.72 -20.13 -35.99
CA VAL A 88 -19.57 -19.46 -35.37
C VAL A 88 -19.20 -18.20 -36.15
N LYS A 89 -19.15 -18.27 -37.49
CA LYS A 89 -18.93 -17.09 -38.36
C LYS A 89 -19.99 -15.99 -38.17
N GLY A 90 -21.18 -16.34 -37.67
CA GLY A 90 -22.27 -15.41 -37.37
C GLY A 90 -22.24 -14.81 -35.96
N TRP A 91 -21.24 -15.12 -35.12
CA TRP A 91 -21.14 -14.54 -33.79
C TRP A 91 -20.81 -13.04 -33.86
N SER A 92 -21.76 -12.21 -33.42
CA SER A 92 -21.53 -10.78 -33.25
C SER A 92 -20.42 -10.52 -32.22
N GLY A 93 -19.51 -9.59 -32.53
CA GLY A 93 -18.43 -9.15 -31.64
C GLY A 93 -17.03 -9.67 -32.03
N PHE A 94 -16.92 -10.59 -33.00
CA PHE A 94 -15.64 -11.14 -33.47
C PHE A 94 -15.41 -10.93 -34.97
N SER A 95 -14.14 -10.72 -35.34
CA SER A 95 -13.61 -10.87 -36.71
C SER A 95 -12.97 -12.25 -36.85
N PHE A 96 -13.10 -12.95 -37.98
CA PHE A 96 -12.61 -14.34 -38.09
C PHE A 96 -11.45 -14.47 -39.07
N VAL A 97 -10.45 -15.26 -38.69
CA VAL A 97 -9.40 -15.76 -39.60
C VAL A 97 -9.45 -17.29 -39.57
N LYS A 98 -9.46 -17.92 -40.74
CA LYS A 98 -9.61 -19.38 -40.89
C LYS A 98 -8.29 -19.99 -41.33
N TRP A 99 -7.85 -21.04 -40.66
CA TRP A 99 -6.82 -21.95 -41.16
C TRP A 99 -7.41 -23.33 -41.45
N ASP A 100 -6.87 -23.99 -42.47
CA ASP A 100 -7.12 -25.40 -42.73
C ASP A 100 -6.14 -26.23 -41.91
N ALA A 101 -6.65 -26.91 -40.88
CA ALA A 101 -5.84 -27.73 -39.98
C ALA A 101 -5.92 -29.24 -40.30
N SER A 102 -6.27 -29.58 -41.55
CA SER A 102 -6.28 -30.97 -42.03
C SER A 102 -4.92 -31.46 -42.55
N SER A 103 -3.92 -30.58 -42.70
CA SER A 103 -2.56 -30.91 -43.17
C SER A 103 -1.52 -29.89 -42.68
N GLU A 104 -0.23 -30.26 -42.65
CA GLU A 104 0.89 -29.34 -42.32
C GLU A 104 0.96 -28.17 -43.31
N ASP A 105 0.82 -28.42 -44.62
CA ASP A 105 0.80 -27.37 -45.65
C ASP A 105 -0.30 -26.32 -45.39
N GLY A 106 -1.46 -26.76 -44.90
CA GLY A 106 -2.57 -25.86 -44.55
C GLY A 106 -2.26 -24.95 -43.37
N LEU A 107 -1.53 -25.46 -42.38
CA LEU A 107 -1.07 -24.71 -41.21
C LEU A 107 0.07 -23.75 -41.56
N GLU A 108 1.03 -24.17 -42.39
CA GLU A 108 2.13 -23.31 -42.85
C GLU A 108 1.61 -22.12 -43.66
N ASN A 109 0.73 -22.36 -44.63
CA ASN A 109 0.11 -21.28 -45.41
C ASN A 109 -0.68 -20.31 -44.52
N GLY A 110 -1.41 -20.83 -43.53
CA GLY A 110 -2.15 -20.03 -42.57
C GLY A 110 -1.23 -19.15 -41.70
N LEU A 111 -0.11 -19.72 -41.25
CA LEU A 111 0.90 -19.02 -40.45
C LEU A 111 1.62 -17.93 -41.25
N ASP A 112 1.96 -18.20 -42.52
CA ASP A 112 2.56 -17.21 -43.42
C ASP A 112 1.60 -16.05 -43.73
N GLU A 113 0.33 -16.38 -44.03
CA GLU A 113 -0.71 -15.37 -44.22
C GLU A 113 -0.87 -14.52 -42.96
N TRP A 114 -0.93 -15.16 -41.80
CA TRP A 114 -1.04 -14.48 -40.51
C TRP A 114 0.14 -13.53 -40.25
N ASN A 115 1.36 -14.01 -40.41
CA ASN A 115 2.59 -13.22 -40.23
C ASN A 115 2.63 -11.99 -41.14
N SER A 116 1.99 -12.04 -42.32
CA SER A 116 1.89 -10.89 -43.23
C SER A 116 0.93 -9.78 -42.76
N VAL A 117 0.00 -10.09 -41.83
CA VAL A 117 -1.04 -9.17 -41.31
C VAL A 117 -0.86 -8.79 -39.83
N VAL A 118 0.14 -9.36 -39.13
CA VAL A 118 0.47 -9.06 -37.72
C VAL A 118 0.61 -7.55 -37.49
N GLY A 119 -0.07 -7.04 -36.45
CA GLY A 119 -0.11 -5.61 -36.09
C GLY A 119 -1.21 -4.78 -36.78
N ARG A 120 -1.97 -5.37 -37.71
CA ARG A 120 -3.10 -4.72 -38.42
C ARG A 120 -4.46 -5.37 -38.16
N THR A 121 -4.51 -6.43 -37.36
CA THR A 121 -5.74 -7.17 -37.04
C THR A 121 -6.58 -6.45 -35.96
N PRO A 122 -7.92 -6.44 -36.06
CA PRO A 122 -8.80 -5.85 -35.04
C PRO A 122 -8.67 -6.56 -33.67
N LYS A 123 -8.85 -5.82 -32.57
CA LYS A 123 -8.71 -6.31 -31.18
C LYS A 123 -9.61 -7.50 -30.78
N ASN A 124 -10.68 -7.79 -31.54
CA ASN A 124 -11.57 -8.95 -31.30
C ASN A 124 -11.50 -9.97 -32.45
N THR A 125 -10.30 -10.37 -32.86
CA THR A 125 -10.14 -11.43 -33.87
C THR A 125 -10.24 -12.81 -33.20
N LEU A 126 -10.93 -13.79 -33.81
CA LEU A 126 -10.97 -15.20 -33.41
C LEU A 126 -10.28 -16.03 -34.51
N LEU A 127 -9.23 -16.78 -34.15
CA LEU A 127 -8.57 -17.71 -35.05
C LEU A 127 -9.30 -19.05 -35.03
N MET A 128 -9.74 -19.53 -36.19
CA MET A 128 -10.49 -20.78 -36.31
C MET A 128 -9.70 -21.82 -37.12
N LEU A 129 -9.35 -22.93 -36.46
CA LEU A 129 -8.74 -24.10 -37.09
C LEU A 129 -9.86 -25.06 -37.50
N GLU A 130 -10.18 -25.13 -38.79
CA GLU A 130 -11.20 -26.05 -39.31
C GLU A 130 -10.58 -27.42 -39.62
N SER A 131 -11.34 -28.49 -39.37
CA SER A 131 -10.96 -29.88 -39.71
C SER A 131 -9.66 -30.36 -39.08
N ALA A 132 -9.39 -29.93 -37.85
CA ALA A 132 -8.14 -30.19 -37.16
C ALA A 132 -7.85 -31.69 -37.00
N ASP A 133 -6.72 -32.15 -37.52
CA ASP A 133 -6.24 -33.52 -37.36
C ASP A 133 -5.44 -33.67 -36.05
N PRO A 134 -5.84 -34.54 -35.12
CA PRO A 134 -5.12 -34.77 -33.88
C PRO A 134 -3.71 -35.39 -34.04
N SER A 135 -3.30 -35.84 -35.22
CA SER A 135 -1.91 -36.29 -35.44
C SER A 135 -0.93 -35.15 -35.72
N LEU A 136 -1.42 -33.93 -36.00
CA LEU A 136 -0.59 -32.76 -36.26
C LEU A 136 -0.16 -32.09 -34.96
N ASP A 137 1.04 -31.52 -34.94
CA ASP A 137 1.52 -30.68 -33.84
C ASP A 137 0.96 -29.26 -33.96
N LEU A 138 -0.36 -29.11 -33.80
CA LEU A 138 -1.02 -27.80 -33.90
C LEU A 138 -0.39 -26.75 -32.98
N ASP A 139 0.18 -27.21 -31.87
CA ASP A 139 0.80 -26.39 -30.85
C ASP A 139 2.03 -25.62 -31.35
N SER A 140 2.75 -26.09 -32.36
CA SER A 140 3.90 -25.36 -32.93
C SER A 140 3.51 -24.29 -33.94
N TYR A 141 2.30 -24.38 -34.51
CA TYR A 141 1.80 -23.44 -35.53
C TYR A 141 0.93 -22.33 -34.94
N ILE A 142 0.35 -22.49 -33.74
CA ILE A 142 -0.46 -21.46 -33.08
C ILE A 142 0.45 -20.36 -32.49
N PRO A 143 0.31 -19.07 -32.90
CA PRO A 143 1.15 -18.00 -32.37
C PRO A 143 0.69 -17.58 -30.96
N TYR A 144 1.42 -17.97 -29.91
CA TYR A 144 1.06 -17.67 -28.51
C TYR A 144 1.32 -16.21 -28.07
N SER A 145 1.83 -15.36 -28.96
CA SER A 145 1.99 -13.92 -28.72
C SER A 145 0.68 -13.12 -28.81
N LEU A 146 -0.44 -13.80 -29.10
CA LEU A 146 -1.69 -13.15 -29.44
C LEU A 146 -2.68 -13.13 -28.27
N GLN A 147 -3.24 -11.95 -27.99
CA GLN A 147 -4.49 -11.78 -27.23
C GLN A 147 -5.73 -12.32 -27.98
N THR A 148 -5.53 -13.17 -28.99
CA THR A 148 -6.56 -13.66 -29.93
C THR A 148 -7.01 -15.05 -29.49
N PRO A 149 -8.29 -15.25 -29.12
CA PRO A 149 -8.80 -16.58 -28.82
C PRO A 149 -8.71 -17.52 -30.03
N VAL A 150 -8.55 -18.82 -29.76
CA VAL A 150 -8.46 -19.86 -30.80
C VAL A 150 -9.63 -20.83 -30.65
N LEU A 151 -10.29 -21.15 -31.76
CA LEU A 151 -11.33 -22.16 -31.83
C LEU A 151 -10.86 -23.30 -32.74
N ILE A 152 -10.75 -24.50 -32.17
CA ILE A 152 -10.39 -25.72 -32.88
C ILE A 152 -11.64 -26.56 -33.13
N LEU A 153 -11.92 -26.86 -34.39
CA LEU A 153 -13.04 -27.69 -34.81
C LEU A 153 -12.52 -29.03 -35.35
N SER A 154 -12.90 -30.15 -34.74
CA SER A 154 -12.48 -31.48 -35.18
C SER A 154 -13.56 -32.54 -35.08
N MET A 155 -13.53 -33.50 -35.98
CA MET A 155 -14.36 -34.71 -35.89
C MET A 155 -13.83 -35.71 -34.86
N SER A 156 -12.61 -35.50 -34.35
CA SER A 156 -11.96 -36.39 -33.38
C SER A 156 -11.99 -35.80 -31.98
N SER A 157 -12.46 -36.60 -31.02
CA SER A 157 -12.40 -36.26 -29.59
C SER A 157 -10.97 -36.08 -29.08
N ARG A 158 -9.96 -36.59 -29.79
CA ARG A 158 -8.54 -36.43 -29.43
C ARG A 158 -8.08 -34.98 -29.48
N ILE A 159 -8.76 -34.11 -30.25
CA ILE A 159 -8.41 -32.69 -30.32
C ILE A 159 -8.64 -31.95 -29.02
N SER A 160 -9.40 -32.54 -28.08
CA SER A 160 -9.61 -31.97 -26.75
C SER A 160 -8.30 -31.78 -25.98
N ALA A 161 -7.21 -32.46 -26.40
CA ALA A 161 -5.88 -32.29 -25.85
C ALA A 161 -5.28 -30.89 -26.07
N PHE A 162 -5.77 -30.14 -27.07
CA PHE A 162 -5.28 -28.80 -27.40
C PHE A 162 -6.06 -27.67 -26.72
N ALA A 163 -7.07 -27.99 -25.91
CA ALA A 163 -7.86 -26.99 -25.19
C ALA A 163 -7.06 -26.39 -24.02
N SER A 164 -7.28 -25.10 -23.75
CA SER A 164 -6.55 -24.38 -22.68
C SER A 164 -6.92 -24.84 -21.26
N ASN A 165 -8.14 -25.37 -21.06
CA ASN A 165 -8.59 -25.98 -19.81
C ASN A 165 -9.82 -26.90 -20.05
N PRO A 166 -10.26 -27.71 -19.06
CA PRO A 166 -11.41 -28.61 -19.22
C PRO A 166 -12.74 -27.91 -19.55
N GLY A 167 -12.94 -26.66 -19.11
CA GLY A 167 -14.13 -25.86 -19.43
C GLY A 167 -14.17 -25.37 -20.88
N CYS A 168 -13.05 -25.47 -21.60
CA CYS A 168 -12.91 -25.12 -23.02
C CYS A 168 -13.07 -26.33 -23.95
N ILE A 169 -13.50 -27.48 -23.41
CA ILE A 169 -13.75 -28.71 -24.17
C ILE A 169 -15.27 -28.87 -24.33
N PHE A 170 -15.76 -28.75 -25.55
CA PHE A 170 -17.18 -28.87 -25.86
C PHE A 170 -17.44 -30.11 -26.71
N MET A 171 -18.11 -31.09 -26.11
CA MET A 171 -18.53 -32.34 -26.74
C MET A 171 -20.06 -32.46 -26.73
N PRO A 172 -20.77 -31.99 -27.76
CA PRO A 172 -22.21 -32.17 -27.89
C PRO A 172 -22.58 -33.66 -27.97
N PRO A 173 -23.54 -34.15 -27.17
CA PRO A 173 -23.99 -35.53 -27.23
C PRO A 173 -24.57 -35.89 -28.61
N ALA A 174 -24.32 -37.11 -29.10
CA ALA A 174 -24.83 -37.60 -30.39
C ALA A 174 -26.36 -37.53 -30.54
N SER A 175 -27.10 -37.49 -29.41
CA SER A 175 -28.56 -37.41 -29.30
C SER A 175 -29.12 -35.97 -29.25
N MET A 176 -28.27 -34.95 -29.24
CA MET A 176 -28.70 -33.55 -29.11
C MET A 176 -29.43 -33.05 -30.37
N ASN A 177 -30.60 -32.42 -30.19
CA ASN A 177 -31.41 -31.87 -31.29
C ASN A 177 -30.98 -30.44 -31.66
N LYS A 178 -31.36 -29.97 -32.86
CA LYS A 178 -30.95 -28.64 -33.38
C LYS A 178 -31.21 -27.46 -32.41
N PRO A 179 -32.35 -27.36 -31.68
CA PRO A 179 -32.57 -26.28 -30.71
C PRO A 179 -31.66 -26.37 -29.46
N ALA A 180 -31.44 -27.55 -28.90
CA ALA A 180 -30.54 -27.74 -27.76
C ALA A 180 -29.08 -27.46 -28.14
N TYR A 181 -28.71 -27.80 -29.37
CA TYR A 181 -27.41 -27.51 -29.97
C TYR A 181 -27.13 -26.01 -30.06
N ARG A 182 -28.15 -25.20 -30.35
CA ARG A 182 -28.02 -23.73 -30.41
C ARG A 182 -27.66 -23.15 -29.05
N LYS A 183 -28.37 -23.58 -28.00
CA LYS A 183 -28.08 -23.17 -26.62
C LYS A 183 -26.69 -23.64 -26.16
N PHE A 184 -26.26 -24.80 -26.63
CA PHE A 184 -24.91 -25.33 -26.37
C PHE A 184 -23.81 -24.46 -27.02
N LEU A 185 -23.98 -24.06 -28.29
CA LEU A 185 -23.03 -23.16 -28.95
C LEU A 185 -23.04 -21.74 -28.35
N ASP A 186 -24.20 -21.24 -27.91
CA ASP A 186 -24.30 -19.95 -27.24
C ASP A 186 -23.56 -19.99 -25.87
N ASN A 187 -23.56 -21.14 -25.17
CA ASN A 187 -22.73 -21.37 -23.99
C ASN A 187 -21.23 -21.49 -24.34
N ALA A 188 -20.86 -22.16 -25.43
CA ALA A 188 -19.48 -22.24 -25.88
C ALA A 188 -18.92 -20.85 -26.24
N LYS A 189 -19.76 -19.96 -26.77
CA LYS A 189 -19.40 -18.55 -27.00
C LYS A 189 -18.99 -17.83 -25.71
N THR A 190 -19.57 -18.17 -24.55
CA THR A 190 -19.21 -17.55 -23.26
C THR A 190 -17.81 -17.93 -22.78
N ALA A 191 -17.18 -18.96 -23.37
CA ALA A 191 -15.78 -19.30 -23.10
C ALA A 191 -14.78 -18.32 -23.73
N PHE A 192 -15.24 -17.38 -24.57
CA PHE A 192 -14.43 -16.33 -25.17
C PHE A 192 -14.81 -14.97 -24.56
N PRO A 193 -14.16 -14.53 -23.45
CA PRO A 193 -14.43 -13.23 -22.87
C PRO A 193 -13.99 -12.09 -23.81
N ASP A 194 -14.64 -10.92 -23.70
CA ASP A 194 -14.14 -9.69 -24.31
C ASP A 194 -12.69 -9.44 -23.84
N ALA A 195 -11.80 -9.07 -24.75
CA ALA A 195 -10.35 -8.98 -24.54
C ALA A 195 -9.92 -8.00 -23.42
N VAL A 196 -10.06 -8.44 -22.17
CA VAL A 196 -9.61 -7.81 -20.93
C VAL A 196 -9.01 -8.93 -20.07
N ALA A 197 -7.95 -8.61 -19.32
CA ALA A 197 -7.13 -9.53 -18.52
C ALA A 197 -7.91 -10.73 -17.94
N ARG A 198 -7.47 -11.96 -18.29
CA ARG A 198 -8.11 -13.24 -17.92
C ARG A 198 -8.32 -13.41 -16.41
N PHE A 199 -7.39 -12.93 -15.59
CA PHE A 199 -7.49 -12.98 -14.14
C PHE A 199 -7.73 -11.59 -13.59
N SER A 200 -8.74 -11.43 -12.74
CA SER A 200 -9.00 -10.13 -12.09
C SER A 200 -7.99 -9.83 -10.97
N HIS A 201 -7.41 -10.89 -10.37
CA HIS A 201 -6.41 -10.79 -9.32
C HIS A 201 -5.33 -11.87 -9.46
N HIS A 202 -4.10 -11.54 -9.06
CA HIS A 202 -3.01 -12.50 -8.94
C HIS A 202 -2.22 -12.30 -7.64
N TRP A 203 -1.72 -13.39 -7.07
CA TRP A 203 -0.90 -13.38 -5.87
C TRP A 203 0.28 -14.33 -6.02
N VAL A 204 1.45 -13.92 -5.52
CA VAL A 204 2.65 -14.75 -5.42
C VAL A 204 2.96 -14.97 -3.95
N VAL A 205 3.19 -16.23 -3.60
CA VAL A 205 3.44 -16.68 -2.24
C VAL A 205 4.75 -17.45 -2.22
N ASP A 206 5.66 -17.05 -1.35
CA ASP A 206 6.88 -17.82 -1.08
C ASP A 206 6.54 -19.08 -0.28
N ALA A 207 6.75 -20.23 -0.90
CA ALA A 207 6.46 -21.56 -0.38
C ALA A 207 7.73 -22.32 0.07
N SER A 208 8.86 -21.62 0.24
CA SER A 208 10.14 -22.21 0.67
C SER A 208 10.12 -22.83 2.07
N SER A 209 9.14 -22.48 2.91
CA SER A 209 8.92 -23.07 4.22
C SER A 209 7.49 -22.86 4.73
N GLU A 210 7.05 -23.67 5.71
CA GLU A 210 5.74 -23.47 6.34
C GLU A 210 5.64 -22.07 7.00
N SER A 211 6.74 -21.54 7.56
CA SER A 211 6.77 -20.21 8.16
C SER A 211 6.57 -19.07 7.15
N THR A 212 7.16 -19.19 5.95
CA THR A 212 6.99 -18.20 4.87
C THR A 212 5.58 -18.26 4.29
N LEU A 213 5.03 -19.46 4.07
CA LEU A 213 3.63 -19.65 3.66
C LEU A 213 2.66 -19.01 4.65
N VAL A 214 2.80 -19.32 5.94
CA VAL A 214 1.93 -18.75 6.99
C VAL A 214 2.07 -17.23 7.02
N ALA A 215 3.28 -16.69 6.90
CA ALA A 215 3.49 -15.24 6.87
C ALA A 215 2.83 -14.59 5.64
N ASN A 216 2.98 -15.19 4.45
CA ASN A 216 2.43 -14.69 3.20
C ASN A 216 0.90 -14.80 3.17
N PHE A 217 0.33 -15.91 3.64
CA PHE A 217 -1.12 -16.05 3.80
C PHE A 217 -1.67 -15.10 4.84
N LYS A 218 -0.96 -14.85 5.95
CA LYS A 218 -1.34 -13.79 6.90
C LYS A 218 -1.35 -12.42 6.23
N ILE A 219 -0.35 -12.11 5.39
CA ILE A 219 -0.35 -10.86 4.61
C ILE A 219 -1.57 -10.80 3.69
N LEU A 220 -1.91 -11.90 3.00
CA LEU A 220 -3.07 -11.97 2.10
C LEU A 220 -4.40 -11.87 2.86
N GLY A 221 -4.55 -12.57 3.98
CA GLY A 221 -5.73 -12.52 4.84
C GLY A 221 -5.92 -11.16 5.51
N ASN A 222 -4.83 -10.47 5.83
CA ASN A 222 -4.86 -9.09 6.29
C ASN A 222 -5.24 -8.13 5.16
N ALA A 223 -4.72 -8.33 3.94
CA ALA A 223 -5.05 -7.52 2.77
C ALA A 223 -6.52 -7.70 2.33
N ALA A 224 -7.07 -8.90 2.47
CA ALA A 224 -8.45 -9.23 2.13
C ALA A 224 -9.43 -9.09 3.32
N ASN A 225 -8.93 -8.70 4.50
CA ASN A 225 -9.70 -8.45 5.72
C ASN A 225 -10.52 -9.66 6.23
N ILE A 226 -9.90 -10.84 6.23
CA ILE A 226 -10.53 -12.12 6.57
C ILE A 226 -9.95 -12.71 7.87
N GLY A 227 -8.78 -12.22 8.31
CA GLY A 227 -8.04 -12.70 9.49
C GLY A 227 -6.73 -13.41 9.13
N ASN A 228 -6.11 -14.02 10.15
CA ASN A 228 -4.79 -14.67 10.03
C ASN A 228 -4.89 -16.20 9.81
N GLU A 229 -6.10 -16.75 9.86
CA GLU A 229 -6.33 -18.19 9.74
C GLU A 229 -6.40 -18.61 8.27
N VAL A 230 -5.57 -19.59 7.89
CA VAL A 230 -5.44 -20.09 6.52
C VAL A 230 -6.77 -20.58 5.95
N GLN A 231 -7.63 -21.16 6.79
CA GLN A 231 -8.94 -21.68 6.38
C GLN A 231 -9.89 -20.57 5.93
N ASP A 232 -9.92 -19.45 6.65
CA ASP A 232 -10.78 -18.31 6.32
C ASP A 232 -10.34 -17.67 5.00
N ILE A 233 -9.02 -17.59 4.79
CA ILE A 233 -8.41 -17.11 3.56
C ILE A 233 -8.77 -17.99 2.36
N CYS A 234 -8.67 -19.31 2.52
CA CYS A 234 -9.10 -20.26 1.48
C CYS A 234 -10.60 -20.14 1.19
N GLN A 235 -11.42 -19.90 2.21
CA GLN A 235 -12.86 -19.72 2.05
C GLN A 235 -13.21 -18.44 1.30
N PHE A 236 -12.46 -17.36 1.51
CA PHE A 236 -12.59 -16.13 0.73
C PHE A 236 -12.22 -16.33 -0.74
N LEU A 237 -11.09 -16.98 -1.03
CA LEU A 237 -10.67 -17.27 -2.39
C LEU A 237 -11.72 -18.11 -3.11
N LYS A 238 -12.33 -19.08 -2.40
CA LYS A 238 -13.43 -19.91 -2.91
C LYS A 238 -14.72 -19.12 -3.20
N ASN A 239 -14.95 -18.00 -2.51
CA ASN A 239 -16.16 -17.18 -2.64
C ASN A 239 -16.02 -16.07 -3.69
N GLN A 240 -14.87 -15.95 -4.35
CA GLN A 240 -14.69 -15.00 -5.45
C GLN A 240 -15.59 -15.38 -6.63
N LYS A 241 -16.07 -14.34 -7.35
CA LYS A 241 -16.95 -14.52 -8.51
C LYS A 241 -16.21 -14.52 -9.84
N GLU A 242 -14.97 -14.03 -9.84
CA GLU A 242 -14.13 -13.85 -11.02
C GLU A 242 -12.94 -14.82 -10.98
N GLU A 243 -12.34 -15.10 -12.13
CA GLU A 243 -11.14 -15.94 -12.19
C GLU A 243 -9.95 -15.22 -11.58
N TRP A 244 -9.17 -15.95 -10.78
CA TRP A 244 -7.98 -15.43 -10.10
C TRP A 244 -6.81 -16.41 -10.21
N LEU A 245 -5.59 -15.90 -9.99
CA LEU A 245 -4.34 -16.66 -10.05
C LEU A 245 -3.58 -16.64 -8.72
N LEU A 246 -3.14 -17.81 -8.25
CA LEU A 246 -2.28 -17.95 -7.08
C LEU A 246 -1.01 -18.72 -7.45
N ILE A 247 0.16 -18.13 -7.20
CA ILE A 247 1.46 -18.73 -7.51
C ILE A 247 2.15 -19.08 -6.19
N PHE A 248 2.38 -20.37 -5.95
CA PHE A 248 3.27 -20.87 -4.90
C PHE A 248 4.67 -21.03 -5.49
N ASP A 249 5.61 -20.15 -5.14
CA ASP A 249 6.98 -20.21 -5.66
C ASP A 249 7.92 -20.90 -4.65
N ASN A 250 8.82 -21.75 -5.14
CA ASN A 250 9.81 -22.48 -4.35
C ASN A 250 9.20 -23.42 -3.30
N ALA A 251 8.12 -24.12 -3.65
CA ALA A 251 7.48 -25.12 -2.78
C ALA A 251 8.33 -26.40 -2.66
N ASP A 252 9.55 -26.25 -2.20
CA ASP A 252 10.52 -27.32 -2.01
C ASP A 252 10.36 -27.93 -0.61
N HIS A 253 10.69 -29.22 -0.44
CA HIS A 253 10.84 -29.87 0.88
C HIS A 253 9.58 -30.04 1.75
N GLY A 254 8.60 -30.85 1.30
CA GLY A 254 7.61 -31.47 2.21
C GLY A 254 6.60 -30.51 2.87
N VAL A 255 6.47 -29.28 2.37
CA VAL A 255 5.49 -28.30 2.84
C VAL A 255 4.08 -28.72 2.43
N ASN A 256 3.10 -28.64 3.35
CA ASN A 256 1.75 -29.16 3.10
C ASN A 256 0.86 -28.12 2.39
N LEU A 257 1.06 -27.97 1.08
CA LEU A 257 0.31 -27.02 0.24
C LEU A 257 -1.21 -27.30 0.20
N VAL A 258 -1.64 -28.54 0.43
CA VAL A 258 -3.07 -28.92 0.40
C VAL A 258 -3.90 -28.06 1.36
N LYS A 259 -3.31 -27.63 2.49
CA LYS A 259 -3.97 -26.75 3.47
C LYS A 259 -4.27 -25.35 2.94
N TYR A 260 -3.55 -24.91 1.91
CA TYR A 260 -3.56 -23.56 1.36
C TYR A 260 -4.27 -23.47 0.00
N ILE A 261 -4.68 -24.61 -0.57
CA ILE A 261 -5.35 -24.70 -1.88
C ILE A 261 -6.87 -24.67 -1.67
N PRO A 262 -7.58 -23.60 -2.09
CA PRO A 262 -9.03 -23.52 -1.95
C PRO A 262 -9.74 -24.42 -2.97
N GLN A 263 -10.72 -25.18 -2.51
CA GLN A 263 -11.50 -26.11 -3.35
C GLN A 263 -12.58 -25.35 -4.15
N CYS A 264 -12.23 -24.90 -5.36
CA CYS A 264 -13.11 -24.16 -6.28
C CYS A 264 -12.76 -24.47 -7.76
N ASN A 265 -13.63 -24.07 -8.70
CA ASN A 265 -13.48 -24.33 -10.14
C ASN A 265 -13.11 -23.09 -10.99
N HIS A 266 -12.92 -21.94 -10.35
CA HIS A 266 -12.56 -20.66 -10.99
C HIS A 266 -11.19 -20.12 -10.51
N GLY A 267 -10.56 -20.81 -9.55
CA GLY A 267 -9.23 -20.49 -9.04
C GLY A 267 -8.13 -21.19 -9.84
N ASN A 268 -7.14 -20.43 -10.27
CA ASN A 268 -6.01 -20.94 -11.05
C ASN A 268 -4.77 -20.93 -10.16
N ILE A 269 -4.03 -22.04 -10.14
CA ILE A 269 -2.89 -22.20 -9.24
C ILE A 269 -1.67 -22.64 -10.03
N ILE A 270 -0.54 -21.94 -9.83
CA ILE A 270 0.77 -22.35 -10.34
C ILE A 270 1.63 -22.70 -9.12
N ILE A 271 2.31 -23.84 -9.19
CA ILE A 271 3.27 -24.24 -8.16
C ILE A 271 4.61 -24.42 -8.84
N THR A 272 5.64 -23.74 -8.35
CA THR A 272 7.02 -23.99 -8.74
C THR A 272 7.71 -24.78 -7.62
N SER A 273 8.34 -25.88 -7.97
CA SER A 273 9.03 -26.76 -7.01
C SER A 273 10.12 -27.56 -7.72
N ARG A 274 11.18 -27.89 -6.98
CA ARG A 274 12.18 -28.91 -7.31
C ARG A 274 11.72 -30.32 -6.92
N ASP A 275 10.71 -30.43 -6.06
CA ASP A 275 10.12 -31.69 -5.65
C ASP A 275 9.15 -32.19 -6.72
N LYS A 276 9.50 -33.31 -7.36
CA LYS A 276 8.69 -33.88 -8.43
C LYS A 276 7.33 -34.34 -7.90
N ASP A 277 7.20 -34.72 -6.64
CA ASP A 277 5.95 -35.27 -6.09
C ASP A 277 4.81 -34.22 -5.99
N VAL A 278 5.14 -32.93 -6.10
CA VAL A 278 4.17 -31.83 -6.10
C VAL A 278 3.21 -31.90 -7.31
N HIS A 279 3.58 -32.57 -8.40
CA HIS A 279 2.68 -32.79 -9.54
C HIS A 279 1.40 -33.55 -9.16
N GLN A 280 1.40 -34.31 -8.05
CA GLN A 280 0.19 -34.98 -7.56
C GLN A 280 -0.92 -34.01 -7.15
N LEU A 281 -0.59 -32.72 -6.97
CA LEU A 281 -1.54 -31.66 -6.64
C LEU A 281 -2.12 -30.95 -7.88
N SER A 282 -1.58 -31.19 -9.08
CA SER A 282 -2.08 -30.57 -10.31
C SER A 282 -3.17 -31.42 -10.96
N SER A 283 -4.01 -30.78 -11.78
CA SER A 283 -4.97 -31.49 -12.62
C SER A 283 -4.26 -32.35 -13.66
N ASP A 284 -4.90 -33.46 -14.08
CA ASP A 284 -4.37 -34.35 -15.11
C ASP A 284 -3.86 -33.57 -16.32
N ARG A 285 -2.55 -33.69 -16.61
CA ARG A 285 -1.82 -33.04 -17.72
C ARG A 285 -1.50 -31.54 -17.55
N SER A 286 -1.64 -30.97 -16.36
CA SER A 286 -1.28 -29.57 -16.04
C SER A 286 0.03 -29.45 -15.26
N PHE A 287 1.04 -30.24 -15.62
CA PHE A 287 2.40 -30.12 -15.09
C PHE A 287 3.40 -30.14 -16.24
N GLY A 288 4.44 -29.31 -16.16
CA GLY A 288 5.53 -29.29 -17.11
C GLY A 288 6.85 -29.46 -16.38
N ASP A 289 7.61 -30.51 -16.71
CA ASP A 289 8.98 -30.63 -16.21
C ASP A 289 9.82 -29.54 -16.89
N ILE A 290 10.37 -28.64 -16.07
CA ILE A 290 11.33 -27.65 -16.52
C ILE A 290 12.69 -28.32 -16.35
N ALA A 291 13.08 -29.04 -17.39
CA ALA A 291 14.41 -29.63 -17.46
C ALA A 291 15.50 -28.56 -17.48
N ASP A 292 16.73 -29.01 -17.22
CA ASP A 292 17.93 -28.25 -17.58
C ASP A 292 17.93 -27.96 -19.10
N LEU A 293 18.83 -27.09 -19.54
CA LEU A 293 18.91 -26.71 -20.96
C LEU A 293 19.10 -27.96 -21.83
N SER A 294 18.52 -27.95 -23.04
CA SER A 294 18.94 -28.93 -24.04
C SER A 294 20.43 -28.73 -24.36
N GLU A 295 21.09 -29.78 -24.88
CA GLU A 295 22.51 -29.70 -25.25
C GLU A 295 22.77 -28.54 -26.21
N ASP A 296 21.89 -28.33 -27.20
CA ASP A 296 22.03 -27.25 -28.18
C ASP A 296 21.79 -25.85 -27.56
N GLU A 297 20.78 -25.69 -26.70
CA GLU A 297 20.55 -24.43 -25.96
C GLU A 297 21.72 -24.10 -25.03
N ALA A 298 22.26 -25.10 -24.35
CA ALA A 298 23.41 -24.98 -23.47
C ALA A 298 24.70 -24.63 -24.21
N ILE A 299 24.97 -25.28 -25.35
CA ILE A 299 26.11 -24.94 -26.22
C ILE A 299 25.94 -23.50 -26.73
N LYS A 300 24.74 -23.13 -27.18
CA LYS A 300 24.45 -21.76 -27.64
C LYS A 300 24.70 -20.73 -26.54
N LEU A 301 24.30 -21.03 -25.30
CA LEU A 301 24.56 -20.18 -24.14
C LEU A 301 26.06 -20.07 -23.82
N LEU A 302 26.79 -21.19 -23.83
CA LEU A 302 28.23 -21.22 -23.60
C LEU A 302 28.98 -20.37 -24.63
N LEU A 303 28.64 -20.54 -25.91
CA LEU A 303 29.27 -19.85 -27.04
C LEU A 303 28.88 -18.37 -27.14
N LYS A 304 27.83 -17.92 -26.43
CA LYS A 304 27.46 -16.49 -26.37
C LYS A 304 28.59 -15.63 -25.78
N SER A 305 29.40 -16.20 -24.88
CA SER A 305 30.50 -15.49 -24.21
C SER A 305 31.89 -15.91 -24.69
N VAL A 306 32.02 -17.10 -25.28
CA VAL A 306 33.30 -17.69 -25.71
C VAL A 306 33.53 -17.44 -27.19
N SER A 307 34.61 -16.74 -27.54
CA SER A 307 34.95 -16.39 -28.94
C SER A 307 35.91 -17.38 -29.62
N GLN A 308 36.26 -18.48 -28.95
CA GLN A 308 37.23 -19.47 -29.45
C GLN A 308 36.54 -20.51 -30.36
N GLU A 309 37.18 -20.89 -31.46
CA GLU A 309 36.74 -22.01 -32.29
C GLU A 309 37.22 -23.33 -31.68
N ASP A 310 36.28 -24.09 -31.11
CA ASP A 310 36.50 -25.42 -30.52
C ASP A 310 35.61 -26.48 -31.19
N THR A 311 35.92 -27.76 -30.96
CA THR A 311 35.13 -28.86 -31.54
C THR A 311 33.79 -29.04 -30.83
N LYS A 312 32.76 -29.50 -31.56
CA LYS A 312 31.45 -29.82 -30.97
C LYS A 312 31.55 -30.82 -29.81
N ASP A 313 32.50 -31.76 -29.88
CA ASP A 313 32.76 -32.74 -28.81
C ASP A 313 33.27 -32.06 -27.52
N THR A 314 34.13 -31.05 -27.64
CA THR A 314 34.59 -30.24 -26.50
C THR A 314 33.43 -29.47 -25.86
N HIS A 315 32.55 -28.88 -26.68
CA HIS A 315 31.37 -28.14 -26.21
C HIS A 315 30.42 -29.05 -25.43
N LEU A 316 30.12 -30.23 -25.99
CA LEU A 316 29.27 -31.24 -25.33
C LEU A 316 29.86 -31.72 -24.00
N ALA A 317 31.16 -32.02 -23.96
CA ALA A 317 31.81 -32.50 -22.74
C ALA A 317 31.71 -31.50 -21.57
N ILE A 318 31.78 -30.19 -21.84
CA ILE A 318 31.65 -29.14 -20.82
C ILE A 318 30.21 -28.98 -20.38
N VAL A 319 29.30 -28.88 -21.33
CA VAL A 319 27.87 -28.75 -21.06
C VAL A 319 27.37 -29.95 -20.23
N HIS A 320 27.84 -31.16 -20.54
CA HIS A 320 27.57 -32.37 -19.76
C HIS A 320 28.16 -32.31 -18.35
N ALA A 321 29.40 -31.87 -18.20
CA ALA A 321 30.04 -31.73 -16.89
C ALA A 321 29.34 -30.69 -16.00
N LEU A 322 28.80 -29.63 -16.61
CA LEU A 322 28.01 -28.58 -15.95
C LEU A 322 26.52 -28.96 -15.80
N GLY A 323 26.14 -30.18 -16.20
CA GLY A 323 24.77 -30.69 -16.06
C GLY A 323 23.72 -29.93 -16.86
N CYS A 324 24.11 -29.25 -17.95
CA CYS A 324 23.24 -28.38 -18.74
C CYS A 324 22.57 -27.23 -17.95
N GLN A 325 23.13 -26.86 -16.79
CA GLN A 325 22.55 -25.83 -15.92
C GLN A 325 22.89 -24.42 -16.42
N ALA A 326 21.87 -23.63 -16.74
CA ALA A 326 22.04 -22.30 -17.32
C ALA A 326 23.00 -21.38 -16.53
N LEU A 327 22.87 -21.37 -15.20
CA LEU A 327 23.73 -20.55 -14.33
C LEU A 327 25.18 -21.01 -14.37
N ALA A 328 25.43 -22.33 -14.27
CA ALA A 328 26.78 -22.91 -14.30
C ALA A 328 27.45 -22.70 -15.67
N ILE A 329 26.70 -22.89 -16.76
CA ILE A 329 27.16 -22.65 -18.13
C ILE A 329 27.49 -21.18 -18.36
N ALA A 330 26.62 -20.26 -17.96
CA ALA A 330 26.87 -18.83 -18.10
C ALA A 330 28.14 -18.42 -17.34
N THR A 331 28.32 -18.89 -16.10
CA THR A 331 29.52 -18.60 -15.31
C THR A 331 30.79 -19.23 -15.91
N ALA A 332 30.69 -20.42 -16.51
CA ALA A 332 31.81 -21.07 -17.18
C ALA A 332 32.22 -20.32 -18.45
N GLY A 333 31.23 -19.93 -19.28
CA GLY A 333 31.47 -19.19 -20.51
C GLY A 333 32.11 -17.83 -20.25
N THR A 334 31.65 -17.09 -19.25
CA THR A 334 32.28 -15.81 -18.85
C THR A 334 33.67 -16.02 -18.25
N TYR A 335 33.87 -17.06 -17.43
CA TYR A 335 35.19 -17.40 -16.89
C TYR A 335 36.22 -17.64 -18.02
N VAL A 336 35.87 -18.48 -19.00
CA VAL A 336 36.74 -18.80 -20.14
C VAL A 336 37.00 -17.56 -21.00
N SER A 337 35.95 -16.76 -21.26
CA SER A 337 36.07 -15.49 -21.99
C SER A 337 37.05 -14.51 -21.34
N GLN A 338 37.09 -14.46 -20.00
CA GLN A 338 38.00 -13.58 -19.26
C GLN A 338 39.41 -14.16 -19.07
N HIS A 339 39.67 -15.42 -19.47
CA HIS A 339 40.99 -16.06 -19.41
C HIS A 339 41.55 -16.34 -20.81
N PRO A 340 42.34 -15.43 -21.40
CA PRO A 340 42.87 -15.59 -22.76
C PRO A 340 43.70 -16.87 -22.98
N THR A 341 44.29 -17.41 -21.91
CA THR A 341 45.13 -18.61 -21.93
C THR A 341 44.37 -19.90 -21.59
N CYS A 342 43.12 -19.80 -21.15
CA CYS A 342 42.30 -20.95 -20.80
C CYS A 342 41.43 -21.32 -22.01
N GLN A 343 41.67 -22.51 -22.58
CA GLN A 343 40.73 -23.07 -23.56
C GLN A 343 39.64 -23.85 -22.83
N LEU A 344 38.53 -24.13 -23.52
CA LEU A 344 37.42 -24.90 -22.98
C LEU A 344 37.85 -26.25 -22.39
N LYS A 345 38.78 -26.95 -23.05
CA LYS A 345 39.38 -28.20 -22.55
C LYS A 345 40.14 -28.05 -21.23
N ASP A 346 40.80 -26.91 -21.03
CA ASP A 346 41.58 -26.62 -19.82
C ASP A 346 40.63 -26.31 -18.67
N TYR A 347 39.57 -25.54 -18.94
CA TYR A 347 38.48 -25.30 -17.98
C TYR A 347 37.85 -26.61 -17.51
N LEU A 348 37.48 -27.50 -18.43
CA LEU A 348 36.88 -28.79 -18.09
C LEU A 348 37.75 -29.61 -17.12
N LYS A 349 39.07 -29.61 -17.36
CA LYS A 349 40.03 -30.30 -16.50
C LYS A 349 40.05 -29.72 -15.08
N VAL A 350 40.14 -28.39 -14.96
CA VAL A 350 40.20 -27.72 -13.65
C VAL A 350 38.85 -27.82 -12.92
N PHE A 351 37.74 -27.71 -13.65
CA PHE A 351 36.39 -27.92 -13.15
C PHE A 351 36.22 -29.31 -12.55
N ASN A 352 36.58 -30.37 -13.29
CA ASN A 352 36.48 -31.74 -12.79
C ASN A 352 37.34 -31.97 -11.54
N GLN A 353 38.56 -31.41 -11.49
CA GLN A 353 39.41 -31.49 -10.30
C GLN A 353 38.77 -30.82 -9.08
N LYS A 354 38.19 -29.62 -9.24
CA LYS A 354 37.54 -28.87 -8.17
C LYS A 354 36.25 -29.56 -7.73
N HIS A 355 35.45 -30.04 -8.67
CA HIS A 355 34.24 -30.80 -8.44
C HIS A 355 34.54 -32.11 -7.68
N ASP A 356 35.55 -32.88 -8.08
CA ASP A 356 35.98 -34.09 -7.38
C ASP A 356 36.53 -33.82 -5.98
N ALA A 357 37.20 -32.67 -5.78
CA ALA A 357 37.63 -32.25 -4.45
C ALA A 357 36.44 -31.97 -3.54
N LEU A 358 35.40 -31.30 -4.04
CA LEU A 358 34.16 -31.03 -3.29
C LEU A 358 33.38 -32.32 -2.99
N LEU A 359 33.46 -33.35 -3.83
CA LEU A 359 32.86 -34.66 -3.55
C LEU A 359 33.47 -35.37 -2.33
N LYS A 360 34.74 -35.09 -2.01
CA LYS A 360 35.47 -35.70 -0.88
C LYS A 360 35.19 -35.05 0.48
N TYR A 361 34.64 -33.83 0.50
CA TYR A 361 34.28 -33.13 1.73
C TYR A 361 32.80 -33.35 2.08
N PRO A 362 32.46 -33.72 3.33
CA PRO A 362 31.08 -33.85 3.76
C PRO A 362 30.47 -32.45 4.00
N LEU A 363 30.02 -31.80 2.94
CA LEU A 363 29.09 -30.67 3.02
C LEU A 363 27.72 -31.24 3.42
N ARG A 364 27.32 -31.04 4.68
CA ARG A 364 26.17 -31.71 5.32
C ARG A 364 24.78 -31.37 4.73
N THR A 365 24.68 -30.50 3.74
CA THR A 365 23.38 -29.98 3.25
C THR A 365 23.29 -29.71 1.76
N VAL A 366 24.34 -30.00 0.96
CA VAL A 366 24.42 -29.57 -0.44
C VAL A 366 24.13 -30.74 -1.37
N ASP A 367 23.03 -30.67 -2.12
CA ASP A 367 22.62 -31.71 -3.07
C ASP A 367 23.60 -31.80 -4.28
N ARG A 368 23.39 -32.76 -5.18
CA ARG A 368 24.27 -32.93 -6.35
C ARG A 368 24.22 -31.73 -7.31
N TYR A 369 23.09 -31.03 -7.37
CA TYR A 369 22.85 -29.88 -8.25
C TYR A 369 23.65 -28.66 -7.76
N GLU A 370 23.58 -28.36 -6.47
CA GLU A 370 24.32 -27.26 -5.86
C GLU A 370 25.84 -27.48 -5.91
N ARG A 371 26.33 -28.72 -5.89
CA ARG A 371 27.78 -29.02 -6.02
C ARG A 371 28.37 -28.62 -7.37
N THR A 372 27.62 -28.83 -8.46
CA THR A 372 28.04 -28.44 -9.81
C THR A 372 28.11 -26.92 -9.94
N ILE A 373 27.09 -26.20 -9.45
CA ILE A 373 27.07 -24.73 -9.43
C ILE A 373 28.18 -24.20 -8.52
N LEU A 374 28.37 -24.79 -7.34
CA LEU A 374 29.39 -24.39 -6.39
C LEU A 374 30.80 -24.60 -6.96
N ALA A 375 31.05 -25.70 -7.68
CA ALA A 375 32.33 -25.94 -8.36
C ALA A 375 32.59 -24.88 -9.44
N ALA A 376 31.60 -24.59 -10.29
CA ALA A 376 31.71 -23.56 -11.32
C ALA A 376 31.93 -22.17 -10.70
N PHE A 377 31.19 -21.86 -9.64
CA PHE A 377 31.32 -20.64 -8.86
C PHE A 377 32.71 -20.51 -8.23
N TYR A 378 33.25 -21.55 -7.59
CA TYR A 378 34.57 -21.48 -6.97
C TYR A 378 35.67 -21.16 -7.98
N LEU A 379 35.58 -21.64 -9.22
CA LEU A 379 36.55 -21.27 -10.25
C LEU A 379 36.50 -19.78 -10.56
N SER A 380 35.31 -19.22 -10.75
CA SER A 380 35.12 -17.78 -10.95
C SER A 380 35.52 -16.97 -9.72
N PHE A 381 35.22 -17.45 -8.51
CA PHE A 381 35.57 -16.79 -7.25
C PHE A 381 37.08 -16.79 -7.00
N ASP A 382 37.76 -17.92 -7.21
CA ASP A 382 39.21 -18.04 -7.04
C ASP A 382 39.99 -17.14 -8.01
N PHE A 383 39.37 -16.76 -9.14
CA PHE A 383 39.95 -15.81 -10.09
C PHE A 383 39.82 -14.35 -9.64
N LEU A 384 38.84 -14.02 -8.81
CA LEU A 384 38.64 -12.67 -8.34
C LEU A 384 39.86 -12.20 -7.55
N SER A 385 40.20 -10.92 -7.70
CA SER A 385 41.20 -10.30 -6.85
C SER A 385 40.82 -10.42 -5.36
N PRO A 386 41.80 -10.51 -4.43
CA PRO A 386 41.51 -10.65 -2.99
C PRO A 386 40.58 -9.56 -2.40
N PRO A 387 40.65 -8.28 -2.84
CA PRO A 387 39.67 -7.26 -2.47
C PRO A 387 38.25 -7.62 -2.93
N THR A 388 38.08 -8.05 -4.18
CA THR A 388 36.78 -8.40 -4.76
C THR A 388 36.15 -9.64 -4.13
N GLN A 389 36.98 -10.66 -3.79
CA GLN A 389 36.52 -11.81 -3.00
C GLN A 389 35.92 -11.37 -1.66
N ALA A 390 36.64 -10.52 -0.93
CA ALA A 390 36.17 -10.00 0.35
C ALA A 390 34.90 -9.13 0.18
N PHE A 391 34.84 -8.32 -0.87
CA PHE A 391 33.68 -7.49 -1.19
C PHE A 391 32.42 -8.35 -1.42
N MET A 392 32.55 -9.42 -2.20
CA MET A 392 31.46 -10.36 -2.46
C MET A 392 31.01 -11.11 -1.19
N GLN A 393 31.98 -11.55 -0.38
CA GLN A 393 31.69 -12.16 0.93
C GLN A 393 30.94 -11.19 1.85
N MET A 394 31.30 -9.90 1.86
CA MET A 394 30.59 -8.89 2.65
C MET A 394 29.16 -8.67 2.14
N CYS A 395 28.97 -8.57 0.81
CA CYS A 395 27.65 -8.48 0.20
C CYS A 395 26.73 -9.66 0.55
N SER A 396 27.32 -10.84 0.80
CA SER A 396 26.57 -12.05 1.13
C SER A 396 25.84 -12.01 2.48
N PHE A 397 26.11 -11.01 3.33
CA PHE A 397 25.39 -10.78 4.60
C PHE A 397 24.25 -9.79 4.50
N PHE A 398 24.17 -9.04 3.41
CA PHE A 398 23.03 -8.19 3.11
C PHE A 398 22.00 -8.99 2.32
N HIS A 399 20.75 -8.52 2.32
CA HIS A 399 19.74 -9.06 1.41
C HIS A 399 20.28 -9.09 -0.04
N HIS A 400 20.12 -10.21 -0.75
CA HIS A 400 20.79 -10.46 -2.04
C HIS A 400 20.38 -9.51 -3.18
N PHE A 401 19.29 -8.78 -3.02
CA PHE A 401 18.73 -7.87 -4.02
C PHE A 401 18.91 -6.40 -3.63
N SER A 402 19.27 -5.58 -4.63
CA SER A 402 19.38 -4.12 -4.55
C SER A 402 20.21 -3.60 -3.37
N ILE A 403 21.38 -4.22 -3.13
CA ILE A 403 22.39 -3.78 -2.15
C ILE A 403 22.96 -2.43 -2.61
N PRO A 404 22.75 -1.32 -1.87
CA PRO A 404 23.26 -0.01 -2.26
C PRO A 404 24.79 0.00 -2.20
N VAL A 405 25.43 0.40 -3.30
CA VAL A 405 26.89 0.52 -3.35
C VAL A 405 27.38 1.61 -2.39
N ASP A 406 26.56 2.63 -2.17
CA ASP A 406 26.87 3.76 -1.29
C ASP A 406 27.09 3.35 0.19
N ILE A 407 26.65 2.15 0.61
CA ILE A 407 27.06 1.57 1.91
C ILE A 407 28.59 1.50 2.02
N PHE A 408 29.26 1.09 0.95
CA PHE A 408 30.71 0.91 0.92
C PHE A 408 31.44 2.24 0.78
N TYR A 409 30.95 3.16 -0.06
CA TYR A 409 31.54 4.50 -0.20
C TYR A 409 31.49 5.27 1.13
N ARG A 410 30.33 5.25 1.81
CA ARG A 410 30.19 5.85 3.14
C ARG A 410 31.08 5.15 4.15
N GLY A 411 31.13 3.81 4.15
CA GLY A 411 32.05 3.04 4.99
C GLY A 411 33.52 3.46 4.85
N ILE A 412 34.00 3.66 3.61
CA ILE A 412 35.36 4.15 3.34
C ILE A 412 35.59 5.53 3.93
N SER A 413 34.64 6.46 3.73
CA SER A 413 34.76 7.83 4.22
C SER A 413 34.92 7.93 5.74
N PHE A 414 34.20 7.10 6.51
CA PHE A 414 34.23 7.13 7.97
C PHE A 414 35.55 6.59 8.58
N THR A 415 36.24 5.67 7.92
CA THR A 415 37.46 5.06 8.48
C THR A 415 38.72 5.94 8.45
N LYS A 416 38.63 7.16 7.89
CA LYS A 416 39.75 8.13 7.85
C LYS A 416 40.05 8.76 9.21
N ASP A 417 39.10 8.74 10.16
CA ASP A 417 39.27 9.20 11.54
C ASP A 417 39.03 8.04 12.53
N LYS A 418 40.12 7.40 12.99
CA LYS A 418 40.06 6.25 13.92
C LYS A 418 39.39 6.55 15.26
N ASP A 419 39.45 7.81 15.72
CA ASP A 419 38.94 8.23 17.03
C ASP A 419 37.40 8.37 17.07
N GLU A 420 36.74 8.45 15.91
CA GLU A 420 35.27 8.54 15.82
C GLU A 420 34.56 7.19 15.91
N ILE A 421 35.30 6.08 15.81
CA ILE A 421 34.68 4.78 15.53
C ILE A 421 33.92 4.25 16.75
N LEU A 422 34.52 4.23 17.96
CA LEU A 422 33.88 3.64 19.16
C LEU A 422 34.51 4.10 20.50
N PRO A 423 34.20 5.30 21.04
CA PRO A 423 34.64 5.63 22.40
C PRO A 423 33.84 4.84 23.46
N GLY A 424 34.50 3.88 24.12
CA GLY A 424 34.00 3.25 25.36
C GLY A 424 33.13 2.00 25.19
N GLU A 425 33.21 1.28 24.07
CA GLU A 425 32.53 -0.01 23.89
C GLU A 425 33.38 -1.21 24.37
N GLU A 426 32.76 -2.39 24.51
CA GLU A 426 33.42 -3.64 24.93
C GLU A 426 34.58 -4.03 23.99
N GLU A 427 35.59 -4.73 24.54
CA GLU A 427 36.76 -5.24 23.80
C GLU A 427 36.40 -6.07 22.56
N SER A 428 35.23 -6.75 22.61
CA SER A 428 34.65 -7.50 21.49
C SER A 428 34.27 -6.63 20.29
N VAL A 429 33.87 -5.37 20.50
CA VAL A 429 33.49 -4.43 19.44
C VAL A 429 34.72 -3.79 18.80
N ASN A 430 35.77 -3.54 19.58
CA ASN A 430 37.05 -3.07 19.04
C ASN A 430 37.63 -4.07 18.02
N LEU A 431 37.53 -5.38 18.29
CA LEU A 431 37.94 -6.40 17.33
C LEU A 431 37.08 -6.39 16.05
N ILE A 432 35.78 -6.11 16.15
CA ILE A 432 34.89 -5.98 14.99
C ILE A 432 35.26 -4.72 14.18
N ALA A 433 35.59 -3.62 14.84
CA ALA A 433 36.04 -2.38 14.20
C ALA A 433 37.40 -2.56 13.50
N GLU A 434 38.35 -3.26 14.11
CA GLU A 434 39.63 -3.59 13.46
C GLU A 434 39.43 -4.42 12.19
N LYS A 435 38.50 -5.39 12.23
CA LYS A 435 38.12 -6.16 11.04
C LYS A 435 37.45 -5.30 9.98
N LEU A 436 36.62 -4.33 10.37
CA LEU A 436 36.03 -3.38 9.43
C LEU A 436 37.10 -2.50 8.79
N ILE A 437 38.02 -1.93 9.57
CA ILE A 437 39.14 -1.13 9.07
C ILE A 437 40.02 -1.95 8.14
N SER A 438 40.30 -3.22 8.48
CA SER A 438 41.05 -4.13 7.62
C SER A 438 40.33 -4.43 6.30
N PHE A 439 39.00 -4.61 6.34
CA PHE A 439 38.19 -4.81 5.15
C PHE A 439 38.15 -3.56 4.27
N VAL A 440 37.80 -2.41 4.85
CA VAL A 440 37.69 -1.13 4.15
C VAL A 440 39.04 -0.65 3.65
N GLY A 441 40.13 -0.91 4.36
CA GLY A 441 41.50 -0.60 3.96
C GLY A 441 41.97 -1.33 2.70
N LYS A 442 41.22 -2.32 2.20
CA LYS A 442 41.41 -2.90 0.86
C LYS A 442 40.94 -1.97 -0.27
N PHE A 443 40.21 -0.90 0.08
CA PHE A 443 39.62 0.09 -0.81
C PHE A 443 40.00 1.50 -0.31
N SER A 444 41.10 2.03 -0.85
CA SER A 444 41.57 3.40 -0.64
C SER A 444 40.67 4.45 -1.31
N THR A 445 39.96 4.10 -2.38
CA THR A 445 39.07 5.01 -3.13
C THR A 445 37.79 4.32 -3.60
N ASN A 446 36.74 5.10 -3.88
CA ASN A 446 35.50 4.58 -4.47
C ASN A 446 35.74 3.85 -5.81
N LEU A 447 36.80 4.22 -6.55
CA LEU A 447 37.18 3.58 -7.82
C LEU A 447 37.58 2.10 -7.65
N GLU A 448 38.08 1.69 -6.49
CA GLU A 448 38.46 0.29 -6.24
C GLU A 448 37.23 -0.58 -5.90
N VAL A 449 36.21 0.03 -5.29
CA VAL A 449 34.88 -0.59 -5.17
C VAL A 449 34.28 -0.76 -6.56
N ASP A 450 34.35 0.27 -7.41
CA ASP A 450 33.88 0.19 -8.80
C ASP A 450 34.65 -0.85 -9.61
N ALA A 451 35.96 -0.98 -9.39
CA ALA A 451 36.77 -2.03 -10.00
C ALA A 451 36.29 -3.44 -9.57
N SER A 452 35.95 -3.61 -8.29
CA SER A 452 35.41 -4.88 -7.76
C SER A 452 34.04 -5.20 -8.35
N ILE A 453 33.16 -4.19 -8.49
CA ILE A 453 31.85 -4.32 -9.15
C ILE A 453 32.03 -4.75 -10.60
N ASN A 454 32.94 -4.09 -11.32
CA ASN A 454 33.23 -4.42 -12.72
C ASN A 454 33.81 -5.82 -12.87
N GLU A 455 34.68 -6.25 -11.97
CA GLU A 455 35.25 -7.61 -11.97
C GLU A 455 34.16 -8.68 -11.74
N LEU A 456 33.28 -8.46 -10.75
CA LEU A 456 32.13 -9.35 -10.50
C LEU A 456 31.14 -9.37 -11.68
N ALA A 457 30.86 -8.21 -12.29
CA ALA A 457 29.94 -8.09 -13.41
C ALA A 457 30.49 -8.79 -14.67
N LYS A 458 31.81 -8.66 -14.95
CA LYS A 458 32.48 -9.36 -16.07
C LYS A 458 32.36 -10.88 -15.97
N LEU A 459 32.37 -11.43 -14.75
CA LEU A 459 32.15 -12.86 -14.50
C LEU A 459 30.67 -13.24 -14.37
N SER A 460 29.73 -12.31 -14.55
CA SER A 460 28.28 -12.52 -14.37
C SER A 460 27.88 -13.00 -12.96
N LEU A 461 28.70 -12.69 -11.96
CA LEU A 461 28.42 -13.02 -10.56
C LEU A 461 27.38 -12.07 -9.94
N THR A 462 27.37 -10.81 -10.37
CA THR A 462 26.44 -9.77 -9.90
C THR A 462 25.83 -8.97 -11.06
N ALA A 463 24.68 -8.35 -10.82
CA ALA A 463 24.06 -7.36 -11.68
C ALA A 463 24.16 -5.98 -11.02
N TYR A 464 24.67 -4.99 -11.74
CA TYR A 464 24.70 -3.60 -11.27
C TYR A 464 23.58 -2.81 -11.94
N ASN A 465 22.76 -2.13 -11.14
CA ASN A 465 21.73 -1.22 -11.61
C ASN A 465 22.22 0.23 -11.46
N PRO A 466 22.51 0.95 -12.56
CA PRO A 466 23.02 2.32 -12.50
C PRO A 466 21.97 3.33 -12.03
N ALA A 467 20.67 3.05 -12.18
CA ALA A 467 19.60 4.01 -11.84
C ALA A 467 19.48 4.25 -10.33
N ASN A 468 19.70 3.20 -9.53
CA ASN A 468 19.66 3.27 -8.06
C ASN A 468 21.01 2.90 -7.41
N GLN A 469 22.08 2.79 -8.22
CA GLN A 469 23.44 2.45 -7.79
C GLN A 469 23.50 1.24 -6.85
N SER A 470 22.87 0.15 -7.25
CA SER A 470 22.72 -1.05 -6.42
C SER A 470 23.18 -2.33 -7.10
N LEU A 471 23.56 -3.31 -6.29
CA LEU A 471 23.98 -4.64 -6.71
C LEU A 471 22.90 -5.67 -6.42
N SER A 472 22.71 -6.60 -7.35
CA SER A 472 21.82 -7.74 -7.17
C SER A 472 22.54 -9.04 -7.51
N PHE A 473 22.49 -9.97 -6.57
CA PHE A 473 23.05 -11.30 -6.70
C PHE A 473 21.94 -12.32 -6.90
N HIS A 474 22.22 -13.34 -7.70
CA HIS A 474 21.35 -14.51 -7.76
C HIS A 474 21.39 -15.21 -6.39
N PRO A 475 20.26 -15.65 -5.81
CA PRO A 475 20.24 -16.27 -4.48
C PRO A 475 21.24 -17.42 -4.30
N VAL A 476 21.36 -18.30 -5.31
CA VAL A 476 22.35 -19.40 -5.28
C VAL A 476 23.79 -18.88 -5.29
N VAL A 477 24.10 -17.84 -6.07
CA VAL A 477 25.46 -17.25 -6.11
C VAL A 477 25.77 -16.53 -4.79
N HIS A 478 24.78 -15.84 -4.23
CA HIS A 478 24.85 -15.20 -2.93
C HIS A 478 25.10 -16.23 -1.82
N HIS A 479 24.38 -17.36 -1.85
CA HIS A 479 24.60 -18.48 -0.94
C HIS A 479 25.97 -19.14 -1.13
N CYS A 480 26.41 -19.36 -2.38
CA CYS A 480 27.75 -19.89 -2.67
C CYS A 480 28.85 -18.98 -2.11
N ALA A 481 28.69 -17.66 -2.19
CA ALA A 481 29.61 -16.71 -1.57
C ALA A 481 29.70 -16.91 -0.05
N GLN A 482 28.59 -17.18 0.63
CA GLN A 482 28.59 -17.50 2.06
C GLN A 482 29.39 -18.77 2.38
N GLN A 483 29.39 -19.78 1.49
CA GLN A 483 30.17 -21.02 1.64
C GLN A 483 31.69 -20.81 1.46
N THR A 484 32.12 -19.68 0.92
CA THR A 484 33.56 -19.34 0.82
C THR A 484 34.13 -18.79 2.12
N ILE A 485 33.27 -18.47 3.09
CA ILE A 485 33.67 -17.80 4.31
C ILE A 485 34.34 -18.80 5.25
N GLY A 486 35.54 -18.45 5.70
CA GLY A 486 36.30 -19.26 6.64
C GLY A 486 35.73 -19.21 8.06
N LYS A 487 36.56 -19.56 9.05
CA LYS A 487 36.18 -19.48 10.47
C LYS A 487 35.88 -18.06 10.96
N ASP A 488 36.40 -17.05 10.26
CA ASP A 488 36.16 -15.65 10.59
C ASP A 488 34.90 -15.14 9.89
N ASN A 489 33.75 -15.24 10.57
CA ASN A 489 32.45 -14.82 10.05
C ASN A 489 32.31 -13.28 10.13
N PRO A 490 32.23 -12.55 8.99
CA PRO A 490 32.21 -11.10 8.98
C PRO A 490 30.80 -10.51 9.20
N ALA A 491 29.80 -11.27 9.65
CA ALA A 491 28.44 -10.75 9.83
C ALA A 491 28.36 -9.55 10.79
N HIS A 492 29.13 -9.56 11.87
CA HIS A 492 29.19 -8.41 12.79
C HIS A 492 29.88 -7.22 12.12
N THR A 493 30.87 -7.46 11.26
CA THR A 493 31.53 -6.44 10.44
C THR A 493 30.57 -5.85 9.41
N ALA A 494 29.73 -6.67 8.75
CA ALA A 494 28.69 -6.21 7.84
C ALA A 494 27.63 -5.36 8.54
N THR A 495 27.25 -5.76 9.76
CA THR A 495 26.30 -4.99 10.58
C THR A 495 26.89 -3.64 10.99
N LEU A 496 28.17 -3.62 11.41
CA LEU A 496 28.87 -2.38 11.74
C LEU A 496 29.02 -1.46 10.52
N LEU A 497 29.33 -2.02 9.35
CA LEU A 497 29.40 -1.27 8.09
C LEU A 497 28.06 -0.60 7.77
N LEU A 498 26.95 -1.33 7.87
CA LEU A 498 25.60 -0.77 7.65
C LEU A 498 25.27 0.32 8.69
N ALA A 499 25.62 0.10 9.95
CA ALA A 499 25.41 1.09 11.02
C ALA A 499 26.17 2.41 10.77
N HIS A 500 27.43 2.33 10.32
CA HIS A 500 28.20 3.52 9.94
C HIS A 500 27.67 4.17 8.67
N ALA A 501 27.28 3.40 7.66
CA ALA A 501 26.71 3.94 6.43
C ALA A 501 25.39 4.70 6.69
N THR A 502 24.65 4.33 7.74
CA THR A 502 23.35 4.93 8.08
C THR A 502 23.51 6.43 8.41
N PRO A 503 22.91 7.34 7.61
CA PRO A 503 22.97 8.77 7.83
C PRO A 503 22.45 9.21 9.21
N GLY A 504 22.83 10.43 9.62
CA GLY A 504 22.35 11.06 10.86
C GLY A 504 20.89 11.54 10.77
N TYR A 505 20.40 12.20 11.82
CA TYR A 505 19.08 12.84 11.82
C TYR A 505 19.10 14.16 11.01
N GLY A 506 18.02 14.45 10.27
CA GLY A 506 17.74 15.78 9.70
C GLY A 506 18.39 16.09 8.36
N VAL A 507 18.43 15.11 7.44
CA VAL A 507 19.27 15.19 6.23
C VAL A 507 18.45 15.39 4.95
N SER A 508 19.14 15.72 3.86
CA SER A 508 18.59 15.95 2.52
C SER A 508 17.68 14.80 2.04
N GLY A 509 16.82 15.07 1.04
CA GLY A 509 15.96 14.03 0.45
C GLY A 509 16.73 12.80 -0.05
N ASP A 510 17.98 12.96 -0.46
CA ASP A 510 18.85 11.86 -0.92
C ASP A 510 19.24 10.92 0.22
N ASP A 511 19.57 11.46 1.40
CA ASP A 511 19.94 10.65 2.56
C ASP A 511 18.73 9.92 3.15
N TYR A 512 17.54 10.52 3.06
CA TYR A 512 16.30 9.82 3.36
C TYR A 512 16.10 8.63 2.41
N ASN A 513 16.20 8.83 1.09
CA ASN A 513 16.05 7.75 0.11
C ASN A 513 17.07 6.62 0.33
N PHE A 514 18.33 6.97 0.59
CA PHE A 514 19.35 5.99 0.90
C PHE A 514 19.03 5.18 2.15
N GLN A 515 18.58 5.84 3.24
CA GLN A 515 18.21 5.16 4.47
C GLN A 515 17.11 4.12 4.25
N ARG A 516 16.14 4.40 3.38
CA ARG A 516 15.07 3.43 3.02
C ARG A 516 15.61 2.19 2.33
N GLN A 517 16.62 2.36 1.46
CA GLN A 517 17.28 1.23 0.82
C GLN A 517 18.02 0.33 1.83
N LEU A 518 18.38 0.85 3.01
CA LEU A 518 19.04 0.05 4.06
C LEU A 518 18.07 -0.90 4.77
N PHE A 519 16.76 -0.64 4.76
CA PHE A 519 15.79 -1.41 5.54
C PHE A 519 15.77 -2.91 5.21
N PRO A 520 15.68 -3.35 3.94
CA PRO A 520 15.70 -4.79 3.62
C PRO A 520 16.97 -5.50 4.13
N HIS A 521 18.11 -4.80 4.08
CA HIS A 521 19.38 -5.34 4.55
C HIS A 521 19.46 -5.38 6.08
N ALA A 522 18.99 -4.33 6.76
CA ALA A 522 18.88 -4.31 8.21
C ALA A 522 17.91 -5.38 8.73
N HIS A 523 16.78 -5.58 8.04
CA HIS A 523 15.80 -6.60 8.37
C HIS A 523 16.38 -8.01 8.17
N HIS A 524 17.07 -8.27 7.06
CA HIS A 524 17.74 -9.54 6.82
C HIS A 524 18.77 -9.87 7.90
N LEU A 525 19.61 -8.90 8.28
CA LEU A 525 20.59 -9.05 9.38
C LEU A 525 19.93 -9.28 10.75
N PHE A 526 18.68 -8.86 10.92
CA PHE A 526 17.92 -8.94 12.17
C PHE A 526 17.17 -10.25 12.37
N GLN A 527 16.68 -10.89 11.30
CA GLN A 527 15.90 -12.14 11.41
C GLN A 527 16.71 -13.28 12.06
N ASP A 528 18.00 -13.38 11.77
CA ASP A 528 18.85 -14.48 12.23
C ASP A 528 19.51 -14.22 13.60
N ARG A 529 19.21 -13.10 14.27
CA ARG A 529 19.95 -12.65 15.47
C ARG A 529 19.04 -12.24 16.61
N THR A 530 19.37 -12.76 17.80
CA THR A 530 18.71 -12.41 19.06
C THR A 530 19.33 -11.18 19.74
N SER A 531 20.59 -10.87 19.42
CA SER A 531 21.36 -9.76 20.01
C SER A 531 22.42 -9.25 19.03
N PHE A 532 22.71 -7.96 19.10
CA PHE A 532 23.78 -7.32 18.33
C PHE A 532 24.93 -6.89 19.25
N PRO A 533 26.18 -7.03 18.82
CA PRO A 533 27.32 -6.50 19.57
C PRO A 533 27.33 -4.97 19.46
N GLY A 534 27.51 -4.28 20.57
CA GLY A 534 27.70 -2.84 20.60
C GLY A 534 26.41 -2.02 20.69
N VAL A 535 26.52 -0.91 21.42
CA VAL A 535 25.42 0.04 21.63
C VAL A 535 25.20 0.85 20.36
N PHE A 536 26.27 1.25 19.68
CA PHE A 536 26.21 2.02 18.44
C PHE A 536 25.40 1.31 17.34
N ILE A 537 25.71 0.03 17.09
CA ILE A 537 25.00 -0.78 16.08
C ILE A 537 23.50 -0.83 16.39
N SER A 538 23.16 -1.15 17.65
CA SER A 538 21.78 -1.30 18.08
C SER A 538 21.00 0.02 17.95
N LEU A 539 21.62 1.17 18.24
CA LEU A 539 21.03 2.49 18.04
C LEU A 539 20.78 2.82 16.56
N LYS A 540 21.72 2.48 15.67
CA LYS A 540 21.57 2.71 14.22
C LYS A 540 20.51 1.81 13.59
N LEU A 541 20.45 0.55 13.97
CA LEU A 541 19.37 -0.35 13.56
C LEU A 541 18.02 0.14 14.08
N SER A 542 17.95 0.54 15.36
CA SER A 542 16.74 1.14 15.95
C SER A 542 16.26 2.33 15.12
N TYR A 543 17.19 3.18 14.67
CA TYR A 543 16.86 4.32 13.82
C TYR A 543 16.27 3.91 12.46
N ILE A 544 16.83 2.90 11.78
CA ILE A 544 16.27 2.38 10.51
C ILE A 544 14.84 1.85 10.72
N PHE A 545 14.64 1.01 11.74
CA PHE A 545 13.32 0.43 12.02
C PHE A 545 12.29 1.46 12.45
N LYS A 546 12.72 2.53 13.13
CA LYS A 546 11.88 3.65 13.53
C LYS A 546 11.31 4.40 12.33
N GLN A 547 12.12 4.64 11.29
CA GLN A 547 11.66 5.33 10.08
C GLN A 547 10.65 4.54 9.27
N GLU A 548 10.71 3.21 9.33
CA GLU A 548 9.74 2.32 8.67
C GLU A 548 8.60 1.91 9.63
N GLY A 549 8.48 2.54 10.81
CA GLY A 549 7.36 2.36 11.73
C GLY A 549 7.33 1.04 12.50
N HIS A 550 8.44 0.29 12.56
CA HIS A 550 8.54 -1.00 13.26
C HIS A 550 8.81 -0.86 14.77
N TRP A 551 7.91 -0.18 15.48
CA TRP A 551 8.08 0.22 16.89
C TRP A 551 8.37 -0.92 17.88
N SER A 552 7.86 -2.13 17.63
CA SER A 552 8.15 -3.30 18.49
C SER A 552 9.61 -3.78 18.38
N ILE A 553 10.19 -3.70 17.18
CA ILE A 553 11.61 -4.01 16.96
C ILE A 553 12.48 -2.92 17.60
N VAL A 554 12.08 -1.66 17.44
CA VAL A 554 12.72 -0.50 18.07
C VAL A 554 12.76 -0.66 19.60
N GLU A 555 11.62 -1.01 20.23
CA GLU A 555 11.56 -1.26 21.68
C GLU A 555 12.58 -2.33 22.10
N ARG A 556 12.65 -3.44 21.36
CA ARG A 556 13.55 -4.54 21.68
C ARG A 556 15.02 -4.10 21.65
N LEU A 557 15.41 -3.36 20.61
CA LEU A 557 16.77 -2.84 20.47
C LEU A 557 17.10 -1.79 21.54
N GLU A 558 16.19 -0.85 21.80
CA GLU A 558 16.41 0.22 22.79
C GLU A 558 16.45 -0.30 24.22
N ARG A 559 15.70 -1.36 24.56
CA ARG A 559 15.82 -2.05 25.85
C ARG A 559 17.19 -2.70 26.01
N GLN A 560 17.71 -3.35 24.97
CA GLN A 560 19.05 -3.95 25.00
C GLN A 560 20.12 -2.87 25.19
N VAL A 561 20.04 -1.78 24.43
CA VAL A 561 20.94 -0.62 24.57
C VAL A 561 20.91 -0.06 26.00
N LEU A 562 19.71 0.16 26.54
CA LEU A 562 19.54 0.69 27.88
C LEU A 562 20.17 -0.24 28.93
N GLN A 563 19.96 -1.55 28.83
CA GLN A 563 20.53 -2.52 29.76
C GLN A 563 22.07 -2.54 29.71
N SER A 564 22.64 -2.52 28.50
CA SER A 564 24.10 -2.46 28.31
C SER A 564 24.69 -1.19 28.90
N GLN A 565 24.10 -0.02 28.61
CA GLN A 565 24.59 1.26 29.14
C GLN A 565 24.42 1.39 30.65
N LYS A 566 23.31 0.90 31.23
CA LYS A 566 23.15 0.83 32.70
C LYS A 566 24.27 0.01 33.35
N THR A 567 24.65 -1.10 32.74
CA THR A 567 25.68 -2.00 33.27
C THR A 567 27.08 -1.41 33.12
N ALA A 568 27.40 -0.81 31.97
CA ALA A 568 28.74 -0.31 31.65
C ALA A 568 29.03 1.08 32.22
N LEU A 569 28.05 2.00 32.19
CA LEU A 569 28.23 3.43 32.48
C LEU A 569 27.52 3.86 33.77
N GLY A 570 26.60 3.02 34.28
CA GLY A 570 25.73 3.35 35.41
C GLY A 570 24.46 4.10 35.01
N GLU A 571 23.53 4.20 35.96
CA GLU A 571 22.18 4.75 35.73
C GLU A 571 22.15 6.27 35.52
N GLN A 572 23.13 6.99 36.07
CA GLN A 572 23.19 8.46 36.01
C GLN A 572 23.97 8.99 34.80
N HIS A 573 24.57 8.10 34.00
CA HIS A 573 25.37 8.52 32.87
C HIS A 573 24.52 9.19 31.77
N PRO A 574 24.97 10.30 31.15
CA PRO A 574 24.20 11.03 30.14
C PRO A 574 23.68 10.16 28.98
N ALA A 575 24.51 9.20 28.52
CA ALA A 575 24.13 8.27 27.46
C ALA A 575 22.99 7.32 27.89
N THR A 576 23.06 6.78 29.11
CA THR A 576 22.00 5.94 29.70
C THR A 576 20.68 6.72 29.78
N LEU A 577 20.73 7.97 30.26
CA LEU A 577 19.56 8.85 30.34
C LEU A 577 18.98 9.22 28.97
N THR A 578 19.83 9.33 27.95
CA THR A 578 19.37 9.52 26.55
C THR A 578 18.67 8.28 26.03
N SER A 579 19.19 7.09 26.28
CA SER A 579 18.51 5.84 25.88
C SER A 579 17.20 5.62 26.62
N MET A 580 17.12 5.98 27.90
CA MET A 580 15.85 6.01 28.64
C MET A 580 14.86 6.99 28.00
N SER A 581 15.33 8.17 27.59
CA SER A 581 14.47 9.16 26.89
C SER A 581 13.95 8.62 25.56
N ASN A 582 14.80 7.96 24.77
CA ASN A 582 14.43 7.36 23.48
C ASN A 582 13.41 6.24 23.68
N LEU A 583 13.64 5.35 24.64
CA LEU A 583 12.70 4.28 24.98
C LEU A 583 11.35 4.82 25.46
N ALA A 584 11.34 5.93 26.21
CA ALA A 584 10.10 6.60 26.60
C ALA A 584 9.31 7.15 25.39
N LEU A 585 10.01 7.69 24.39
CA LEU A 585 9.40 8.11 23.12
C LEU A 585 8.84 6.90 22.36
N THR A 586 9.56 5.79 22.31
CA THR A 586 9.10 4.55 21.68
C THR A 586 7.85 3.99 22.35
N TYR A 587 7.79 3.98 23.68
CA TYR A 587 6.56 3.62 24.40
C TYR A 587 5.38 4.54 24.04
N ARG A 588 5.63 5.85 23.88
CA ARG A 588 4.59 6.78 23.44
C ARG A 588 4.08 6.44 22.04
N CYS A 589 4.96 6.12 21.09
CA CYS A 589 4.57 5.68 19.75
C CYS A 589 3.81 4.34 19.73
N LEU A 590 4.06 3.47 20.72
CA LEU A 590 3.32 2.23 20.94
C LEU A 590 1.99 2.42 21.70
N GLY A 591 1.64 3.65 22.11
CA GLY A 591 0.46 3.91 22.96
C GLY A 591 0.63 3.54 24.43
N ARG A 592 1.83 3.12 24.85
CA ARG A 592 2.18 2.70 26.22
C ARG A 592 2.57 3.89 27.07
N TYR A 593 1.62 4.81 27.25
CA TYR A 593 1.90 6.12 27.81
C TYR A 593 2.28 6.12 29.30
N ASN A 594 1.80 5.13 30.06
CA ASN A 594 2.17 5.00 31.48
C ASN A 594 3.64 4.62 31.63
N GLU A 595 4.13 3.68 30.82
CA GLU A 595 5.55 3.33 30.80
C GLU A 595 6.42 4.51 30.32
N ALA A 596 5.94 5.26 29.32
CA ALA A 596 6.60 6.48 28.86
C ALA A 596 6.68 7.55 29.97
N GLU A 597 5.62 7.72 30.77
CA GLU A 597 5.59 8.67 31.88
C GLU A 597 6.56 8.28 32.99
N ILE A 598 6.52 7.02 33.44
CA ILE A 598 7.39 6.52 34.51
C ILE A 598 8.86 6.78 34.15
N LEU A 599 9.25 6.37 32.94
CA LEU A 599 10.61 6.52 32.47
C LEU A 599 10.97 8.00 32.23
N GLY A 600 10.05 8.79 31.68
CA GLY A 600 10.26 10.23 31.46
C GLY A 600 10.45 11.02 32.76
N LYS A 601 9.67 10.71 33.81
CA LYS A 601 9.82 11.30 35.15
C LYS A 601 11.16 10.95 35.77
N GLU A 602 11.55 9.68 35.71
CA GLU A 602 12.85 9.21 36.21
C GLU A 602 13.99 9.97 35.54
N VAL A 603 13.99 10.09 34.21
CA VAL A 603 15.02 10.82 33.48
C VAL A 603 15.06 12.30 33.88
N VAL A 604 13.91 12.98 33.98
CA VAL A 604 13.87 14.38 34.38
C VAL A 604 14.44 14.55 35.79
N GLN A 605 14.05 13.69 36.75
CA GLN A 605 14.55 13.74 38.12
C GLN A 605 16.07 13.57 38.18
N VAL A 606 16.60 12.56 37.49
CA VAL A 606 18.05 12.30 37.49
C VAL A 606 18.82 13.42 36.79
N ARG A 607 18.34 13.93 35.64
CA ARG A 607 19.00 15.04 34.93
C ARG A 607 18.98 16.34 35.74
N LYS A 608 17.89 16.63 36.46
CA LYS A 608 17.83 17.76 37.40
C LYS A 608 18.87 17.60 38.52
N ALA A 609 19.02 16.40 39.09
CA ALA A 609 20.00 16.15 40.14
C ALA A 609 21.47 16.22 39.66
N VAL A 610 21.77 15.71 38.47
CA VAL A 610 23.14 15.60 37.94
C VAL A 610 23.61 16.88 37.24
N HIS A 611 22.75 17.49 36.41
CA HIS A 611 23.11 18.63 35.56
C HIS A 611 22.42 19.95 35.95
N GLY A 612 21.46 19.91 36.86
CA GLY A 612 20.63 21.07 37.23
C GLY A 612 19.45 21.30 36.28
N ASP A 613 18.54 22.18 36.70
CA ASP A 613 17.30 22.50 35.99
C ASP A 613 17.51 23.23 34.66
N GLN A 614 18.64 23.95 34.52
CA GLN A 614 18.92 24.84 33.39
C GLN A 614 19.62 24.14 32.22
N HIS A 615 20.03 22.88 32.39
CA HIS A 615 20.83 22.18 31.40
C HIS A 615 19.99 21.79 30.16
N PRO A 616 20.49 21.95 28.91
CA PRO A 616 19.73 21.67 27.69
C PRO A 616 19.10 20.27 27.63
N HIS A 617 19.83 19.25 28.10
CA HIS A 617 19.29 17.88 28.18
C HIS A 617 18.18 17.71 29.22
N THR A 618 18.24 18.44 30.35
CA THR A 618 17.15 18.45 31.34
C THR A 618 15.90 19.06 30.72
N LEU A 619 16.04 20.21 30.06
CA LEU A 619 14.96 20.91 29.38
C LEU A 619 14.34 20.08 28.24
N THR A 620 15.17 19.38 27.47
CA THR A 620 14.70 18.46 26.43
C THR A 620 13.89 17.31 27.03
N SER A 621 14.34 16.71 28.13
CA SER A 621 13.58 15.66 28.82
C SER A 621 12.27 16.18 29.43
N MET A 622 12.26 17.40 29.96
CA MET A 622 11.05 18.05 30.45
C MET A 622 10.05 18.31 29.32
N SER A 623 10.51 18.80 28.17
CA SER A 623 9.67 18.96 26.97
C SER A 623 9.10 17.64 26.45
N ASN A 624 9.90 16.57 26.47
CA ASN A 624 9.44 15.23 26.10
C ASN A 624 8.39 14.71 27.10
N LEU A 625 8.60 14.91 28.41
CA LEU A 625 7.63 14.56 29.43
C LEU A 625 6.33 15.37 29.32
N ALA A 626 6.42 16.67 28.99
CA ALA A 626 5.24 17.50 28.71
C ALA A 626 4.44 16.95 27.51
N SER A 627 5.14 16.51 26.47
CA SER A 627 4.52 15.86 25.31
C SER A 627 3.87 14.51 25.68
N THR A 628 4.46 13.75 26.60
CA THR A 628 3.86 12.52 27.15
C THR A 628 2.61 12.83 27.95
N TYR A 629 2.62 13.86 28.81
CA TYR A 629 1.41 14.31 29.50
C TYR A 629 0.32 14.75 28.54
N SER A 630 0.67 15.44 27.45
CA SER A 630 -0.27 15.80 26.39
C SER A 630 -0.88 14.55 25.74
N SER A 631 -0.08 13.53 25.47
CA SER A 631 -0.56 12.25 24.91
C SER A 631 -1.45 11.46 25.88
N LEU A 632 -1.18 11.58 27.18
CA LEU A 632 -2.02 11.04 28.27
C LEU A 632 -3.31 11.83 28.50
N GLY A 633 -3.53 12.96 27.81
CA GLY A 633 -4.67 13.84 28.08
C GLY A 633 -4.52 14.74 29.30
N ARG A 634 -3.34 14.72 29.95
CA ARG A 634 -3.01 15.50 31.16
C ARG A 634 -2.46 16.88 30.79
N TYR A 635 -3.24 17.63 30.03
CA TYR A 635 -2.77 18.87 29.40
C TYR A 635 -2.39 19.99 30.37
N ASN A 636 -3.01 20.07 31.55
CA ASN A 636 -2.62 21.07 32.56
C ASN A 636 -1.19 20.85 33.07
N GLU A 637 -0.77 19.59 33.21
CA GLU A 637 0.59 19.25 33.60
C GLU A 637 1.57 19.46 32.44
N ALA A 638 1.14 19.16 31.20
CA ALA A 638 1.90 19.51 30.00
C ALA A 638 2.12 21.03 29.88
N GLU A 639 1.08 21.83 30.13
CA GLU A 639 1.15 23.30 30.11
C GLU A 639 2.07 23.84 31.19
N ALA A 640 1.92 23.37 32.44
CA ALA A 640 2.75 23.81 33.55
C ALA A 640 4.24 23.54 33.28
N LEU A 641 4.56 22.32 32.83
CA LEU A 641 5.92 21.94 32.51
C LEU A 641 6.45 22.67 31.27
N GLY A 642 5.62 22.85 30.23
CA GLY A 642 5.99 23.60 29.03
C GLY A 642 6.28 25.08 29.30
N LYS A 643 5.51 25.72 30.20
CA LYS A 643 5.77 27.09 30.65
C LYS A 643 7.08 27.21 31.42
N GLU A 644 7.35 26.27 32.33
CA GLU A 644 8.63 26.18 33.06
C GLU A 644 9.80 26.09 32.08
N VAL A 645 9.73 25.16 31.11
CA VAL A 645 10.79 24.98 30.12
C VAL A 645 11.02 26.23 29.27
N ILE A 646 9.97 26.87 28.76
CA ILE A 646 10.13 28.10 27.96
C ILE A 646 10.75 29.22 28.78
N GLN A 647 10.30 29.44 30.02
CA GLN A 647 10.86 30.47 30.88
C GLN A 647 12.37 30.27 31.06
N VAL A 648 12.78 29.04 31.34
CA VAL A 648 14.18 28.67 31.48
C VAL A 648 14.95 28.81 30.17
N CYS A 649 14.44 28.28 29.06
CA CYS A 649 15.10 28.40 27.75
C CYS A 649 15.30 29.86 27.34
N ARG A 650 14.32 30.74 27.60
CA ARG A 650 14.45 32.19 27.34
C ARG A 650 15.56 32.81 28.17
N THR A 651 15.66 32.46 29.45
CA THR A 651 16.71 33.01 30.32
C THR A 651 18.11 32.51 29.98
N VAL A 652 18.24 31.24 29.58
CA VAL A 652 19.55 30.60 29.35
C VAL A 652 20.05 30.81 27.93
N HIS A 653 19.17 30.64 26.95
CA HIS A 653 19.54 30.61 25.52
C HIS A 653 19.03 31.82 24.72
N GLY A 654 18.12 32.61 25.29
CA GLY A 654 17.44 33.70 24.58
C GLY A 654 16.26 33.24 23.73
N ASP A 655 15.49 34.21 23.24
CA ASP A 655 14.24 33.97 22.49
C ASP A 655 14.45 33.35 21.10
N GLN A 656 15.62 33.57 20.50
CA GLN A 656 15.94 33.17 19.13
C GLN A 656 16.52 31.76 19.03
N HIS A 657 16.82 31.11 20.16
CA HIS A 657 17.50 29.82 20.15
C HIS A 657 16.58 28.67 19.70
N PRO A 658 17.06 27.71 18.89
CA PRO A 658 16.23 26.59 18.39
C PRO A 658 15.49 25.80 19.49
N HIS A 659 16.12 25.56 20.65
CA HIS A 659 15.46 24.91 21.78
C HIS A 659 14.30 25.73 22.38
N THR A 660 14.44 27.06 22.43
CA THR A 660 13.37 27.96 22.88
C THR A 660 12.20 27.89 21.91
N LEU A 661 12.48 27.98 20.60
CA LEU A 661 11.47 27.91 19.53
C LEU A 661 10.75 26.55 19.49
N THR A 662 11.48 25.46 19.69
CA THR A 662 10.92 24.10 19.78
C THR A 662 9.99 23.99 20.98
N SER A 663 10.41 24.48 22.14
CA SER A 663 9.60 24.45 23.37
C SER A 663 8.34 25.31 23.26
N MET A 664 8.45 26.49 22.62
CA MET A 664 7.31 27.34 22.27
C MET A 664 6.34 26.65 21.32
N SER A 665 6.85 25.97 20.29
CA SER A 665 6.02 25.19 19.36
C SER A 665 5.24 24.09 20.08
N ASN A 666 5.90 23.34 20.97
CA ASN A 666 5.26 22.28 21.75
C ASN A 666 4.18 22.82 22.70
N LEU A 667 4.41 23.98 23.32
CA LEU A 667 3.39 24.64 24.13
C LEU A 667 2.21 25.15 23.28
N ALA A 668 2.46 25.64 22.06
CA ALA A 668 1.39 26.02 21.14
C ALA A 668 0.50 24.81 20.78
N LEU A 669 1.10 23.65 20.52
CA LEU A 669 0.36 22.40 20.31
C LEU A 669 -0.42 21.96 21.55
N THR A 670 0.13 22.18 22.76
CA THR A 670 -0.56 21.91 24.03
C THR A 670 -1.77 22.82 24.20
N TYR A 671 -1.64 24.12 23.91
CA TYR A 671 -2.78 25.04 23.90
C TYR A 671 -3.85 24.65 22.87
N SER A 672 -3.44 24.22 21.69
CA SER A 672 -4.36 23.70 20.67
C SER A 672 -5.13 22.47 21.18
N SER A 673 -4.45 21.54 21.86
CA SER A 673 -5.09 20.36 22.46
C SER A 673 -6.05 20.72 23.59
N LEU A 674 -5.78 21.80 24.34
CA LEU A 674 -6.70 22.36 25.34
C LEU A 674 -7.90 23.11 24.74
N GLY A 675 -7.96 23.32 23.42
CA GLY A 675 -8.95 24.17 22.78
C GLY A 675 -8.66 25.68 22.91
N ARG A 676 -7.52 26.05 23.50
CA ARG A 676 -7.04 27.43 23.71
C ARG A 676 -6.33 27.95 22.47
N TYR A 677 -7.06 27.99 21.35
CA TYR A 677 -6.48 28.22 20.03
C TYR A 677 -5.93 29.64 19.84
N SER A 678 -6.47 30.65 20.52
CA SER A 678 -5.95 32.02 20.46
C SER A 678 -4.56 32.15 21.10
N GLU A 679 -4.30 31.46 22.22
CA GLU A 679 -2.95 31.38 22.77
C GLU A 679 -1.99 30.60 21.88
N ALA A 680 -2.47 29.51 21.26
CA ALA A 680 -1.70 28.74 20.28
C ALA A 680 -1.32 29.61 19.06
N GLU A 681 -2.24 30.42 18.53
CA GLU A 681 -2.00 31.33 17.41
C GLU A 681 -0.94 32.38 17.77
N ARG A 682 -1.09 33.04 18.92
CA ARG A 682 -0.15 34.08 19.36
C ARG A 682 1.27 33.54 19.43
N LEU A 683 1.44 32.36 20.04
CA LEU A 683 2.74 31.72 20.20
C LEU A 683 3.27 31.18 18.85
N GLY A 684 2.41 30.58 18.03
CA GLY A 684 2.76 30.07 16.70
C GLY A 684 3.22 31.16 15.74
N LYS A 685 2.56 32.33 15.73
CA LYS A 685 3.00 33.51 14.96
C LYS A 685 4.37 34.00 15.39
N GLU A 686 4.61 34.07 16.70
CA GLU A 686 5.90 34.45 17.27
C GLU A 686 6.99 33.48 16.79
N VAL A 687 6.76 32.17 16.89
CA VAL A 687 7.73 31.15 16.43
C VAL A 687 7.98 31.25 14.93
N VAL A 688 6.94 31.34 14.10
CA VAL A 688 7.10 31.42 12.63
C VAL A 688 7.92 32.64 12.26
N GLN A 689 7.63 33.80 12.84
CA GLN A 689 8.36 35.04 12.55
C GLN A 689 9.84 34.90 12.91
N VAL A 690 10.15 34.33 14.07
CA VAL A 690 11.53 34.15 14.52
C VAL A 690 12.27 33.10 13.68
N CYS A 691 11.63 31.96 13.37
CA CYS A 691 12.20 30.93 12.51
C CYS A 691 12.51 31.48 11.10
N LYS A 692 11.61 32.27 10.49
CA LYS A 692 11.88 32.94 9.21
C LYS A 692 13.10 33.85 9.28
N THR A 693 13.28 34.60 10.37
CA THR A 693 14.43 35.51 10.53
C THR A 693 15.76 34.80 10.81
N VAL A 694 15.75 33.72 11.60
CA VAL A 694 16.97 33.05 12.08
C VAL A 694 17.42 31.93 11.16
N LEU A 695 16.46 31.10 10.73
CA LEU A 695 16.72 29.87 9.98
C LEU A 695 16.48 30.05 8.48
N GLY A 696 15.70 31.06 8.09
CA GLY A 696 15.26 31.30 6.72
C GLY A 696 13.95 30.59 6.37
N ASP A 697 13.34 31.01 5.26
CA ASP A 697 12.00 30.55 4.84
C ASP A 697 11.97 29.06 4.43
N GLN A 698 13.06 28.54 3.90
CA GLN A 698 13.15 27.17 3.38
C GLN A 698 13.60 26.15 4.43
N HIS A 699 13.93 26.59 5.65
CA HIS A 699 14.46 25.70 6.66
C HIS A 699 13.37 24.75 7.20
N PRO A 700 13.66 23.44 7.42
CA PRO A 700 12.67 22.47 7.90
C PRO A 700 11.92 22.90 9.17
N GLY A 701 12.64 23.52 10.12
CA GLY A 701 12.04 24.08 11.34
C GLY A 701 11.06 25.23 11.10
N THR A 702 11.31 26.06 10.08
CA THR A 702 10.39 27.14 9.66
C THR A 702 9.13 26.55 9.04
N LEU A 703 9.29 25.58 8.13
CA LEU A 703 8.18 24.88 7.47
C LEU A 703 7.30 24.11 8.46
N THR A 704 7.91 23.46 9.45
CA THR A 704 7.19 22.79 10.55
C THR A 704 6.37 23.80 11.37
N SER A 705 6.97 24.94 11.70
CA SER A 705 6.30 26.00 12.47
C SER A 705 5.12 26.60 11.69
N MET A 706 5.29 26.82 10.38
CA MET A 706 4.24 27.30 9.48
C MET A 706 3.11 26.29 9.35
N SER A 707 3.43 24.99 9.22
CA SER A 707 2.45 23.91 9.20
C SER A 707 1.59 23.88 10.47
N ASN A 708 2.23 23.98 11.64
CA ASN A 708 1.53 24.02 12.93
C ASN A 708 0.64 25.26 13.07
N LEU A 709 1.08 26.41 12.55
CA LEU A 709 0.26 27.62 12.51
C LEU A 709 -0.93 27.47 11.55
N ALA A 710 -0.75 26.83 10.40
CA ALA A 710 -1.84 26.54 9.46
C ALA A 710 -2.90 25.63 10.10
N LEU A 711 -2.47 24.57 10.80
CA LEU A 711 -3.37 23.72 11.58
C LEU A 711 -4.10 24.52 12.67
N THR A 712 -3.43 25.45 13.34
CA THR A 712 -4.05 26.33 14.35
C THR A 712 -5.11 27.24 13.74
N TYR A 713 -4.88 27.81 12.56
CA TYR A 713 -5.89 28.56 11.83
C TYR A 713 -7.08 27.69 11.43
N SER A 714 -6.84 26.46 11.01
CA SER A 714 -7.91 25.50 10.73
C SER A 714 -8.73 25.21 11.99
N SER A 715 -8.09 24.96 13.13
CA SER A 715 -8.79 24.75 14.40
C SER A 715 -9.61 25.97 14.82
N LEU A 716 -9.15 27.20 14.55
CA LEU A 716 -9.91 28.44 14.81
C LEU A 716 -11.12 28.64 13.88
N GLY A 717 -11.28 27.82 12.83
CA GLY A 717 -12.27 28.06 11.77
C GLY A 717 -11.85 29.07 10.72
N ARG A 718 -10.59 29.55 10.76
CA ARG A 718 -10.02 30.53 9.81
C ARG A 718 -9.40 29.81 8.62
N TYR A 719 -10.22 29.02 7.91
CA TYR A 719 -9.75 28.06 6.91
C TYR A 719 -9.05 28.70 5.70
N ASN A 720 -9.43 29.92 5.30
CA ASN A 720 -8.75 30.62 4.20
C ASN A 720 -7.30 30.97 4.53
N GLU A 721 -7.01 31.34 5.78
CA GLU A 721 -5.64 31.62 6.21
C GLU A 721 -4.82 30.34 6.36
N ALA A 722 -5.47 29.25 6.80
CA ALA A 722 -4.87 27.92 6.78
C ALA A 722 -4.53 27.47 5.34
N GLU A 723 -5.38 27.77 4.36
CA GLU A 723 -5.14 27.42 2.95
C GLU A 723 -3.93 28.16 2.39
N VAL A 724 -3.87 29.49 2.58
CA VAL A 724 -2.76 30.31 2.06
C VAL A 724 -1.43 29.81 2.61
N LEU A 725 -1.35 29.61 3.92
CA LEU A 725 -0.13 29.15 4.56
C LEU A 725 0.19 27.69 4.21
N GLY A 726 -0.82 26.81 4.15
CA GLY A 726 -0.64 25.41 3.78
C GLY A 726 -0.16 25.23 2.35
N LYS A 727 -0.62 26.05 1.40
CA LYS A 727 -0.12 26.07 0.01
C LYS A 727 1.34 26.49 -0.06
N GLU A 728 1.71 27.56 0.64
CA GLU A 728 3.10 28.04 0.72
C GLU A 728 4.02 26.92 1.24
N VAL A 729 3.63 26.24 2.33
CA VAL A 729 4.41 25.12 2.87
C VAL A 729 4.54 23.98 1.87
N VAL A 730 3.45 23.52 1.23
CA VAL A 730 3.49 22.41 0.28
C VAL A 730 4.40 22.72 -0.90
N GLU A 731 4.33 23.94 -1.43
CA GLU A 731 5.19 24.38 -2.54
C GLU A 731 6.67 24.36 -2.13
N VAL A 732 7.00 24.95 -0.98
CA VAL A 732 8.40 24.98 -0.51
C VAL A 732 8.90 23.58 -0.18
N CYS A 733 8.15 22.75 0.55
CA CYS A 733 8.52 21.36 0.84
C CYS A 733 8.76 20.55 -0.44
N ARG A 734 7.93 20.72 -1.47
CA ARG A 734 8.10 20.05 -2.76
C ARG A 734 9.40 20.48 -3.45
N THR A 735 9.80 21.74 -3.35
CA THR A 735 11.08 22.24 -3.90
C THR A 735 12.30 21.79 -3.10
N VAL A 736 12.21 21.77 -1.77
CA VAL A 736 13.35 21.50 -0.87
C VAL A 736 13.60 20.00 -0.70
N PHE A 737 12.53 19.22 -0.50
CA PHE A 737 12.63 17.79 -0.18
C PHE A 737 12.18 16.86 -1.32
N GLY A 738 11.49 17.41 -2.33
CA GLY A 738 10.84 16.62 -3.39
C GLY A 738 9.40 16.25 -3.06
N GLY A 739 8.65 15.82 -4.08
CA GLY A 739 7.21 15.54 -3.99
C GLY A 739 6.83 14.34 -3.13
N GLN A 740 7.77 13.43 -2.90
CA GLN A 740 7.55 12.13 -2.26
C GLN A 740 8.11 12.05 -0.83
N HIS A 741 8.74 13.13 -0.35
CA HIS A 741 9.30 13.16 1.01
C HIS A 741 8.20 13.21 2.07
N PRO A 742 8.36 12.54 3.24
CA PRO A 742 7.36 12.51 4.30
C PRO A 742 6.85 13.89 4.75
N ASP A 743 7.74 14.89 4.85
CA ASP A 743 7.34 16.26 5.22
C ASP A 743 6.45 16.92 4.15
N THR A 744 6.71 16.64 2.87
CA THR A 744 5.87 17.11 1.75
C THR A 744 4.50 16.42 1.79
N LEU A 745 4.48 15.10 1.98
CA LEU A 745 3.24 14.31 2.06
C LEU A 745 2.39 14.68 3.28
N THR A 746 3.03 14.98 4.42
CA THR A 746 2.37 15.48 5.63
C THR A 746 1.75 16.85 5.39
N SER A 747 2.49 17.76 4.75
CA SER A 747 2.00 19.10 4.42
C SER A 747 0.83 19.03 3.43
N MET A 748 0.90 18.15 2.43
CA MET A 748 -0.19 17.88 1.49
C MET A 748 -1.42 17.29 2.18
N SER A 749 -1.22 16.38 3.13
CA SER A 749 -2.31 15.82 3.96
C SER A 749 -3.03 16.91 4.76
N ASN A 750 -2.27 17.81 5.38
CA ASN A 750 -2.83 18.93 6.14
C ASN A 750 -3.60 19.90 5.23
N LEU A 751 -3.09 20.18 4.03
CA LEU A 751 -3.79 20.99 3.04
C LEU A 751 -5.08 20.30 2.55
N ALA A 752 -5.08 18.99 2.36
CA ALA A 752 -6.28 18.23 1.99
C ALA A 752 -7.36 18.32 3.09
N LEU A 753 -6.96 18.25 4.37
CA LEU A 753 -7.87 18.49 5.50
C LEU A 753 -8.43 19.91 5.48
N THR A 754 -7.60 20.93 5.21
CA THR A 754 -8.06 22.32 5.07
C THR A 754 -9.07 22.49 3.94
N TYR A 755 -8.84 21.87 2.77
CA TYR A 755 -9.84 21.87 1.69
C TYR A 755 -11.14 21.19 2.10
N SER A 756 -11.06 20.10 2.86
CA SER A 756 -12.24 19.46 3.42
C SER A 756 -12.98 20.40 4.36
N SER A 757 -12.29 21.09 5.26
CA SER A 757 -12.90 22.07 6.17
C SER A 757 -13.53 23.26 5.44
N LEU A 758 -12.97 23.69 4.29
CA LEU A 758 -13.56 24.72 3.42
C LEU A 758 -14.82 24.25 2.66
N GLY A 759 -15.13 22.95 2.68
CA GLY A 759 -16.18 22.37 1.84
C GLY A 759 -15.77 22.03 0.42
N ARG A 760 -14.48 22.18 0.08
CA ARG A 760 -13.90 21.90 -1.25
C ARG A 760 -13.49 20.42 -1.34
N TYR A 761 -14.47 19.55 -1.17
CA TYR A 761 -14.23 18.12 -0.95
C TYR A 761 -13.60 17.38 -2.14
N ASN A 762 -13.85 17.82 -3.38
CA ASN A 762 -13.22 17.20 -4.56
C ASN A 762 -11.71 17.47 -4.62
N GLU A 763 -11.27 18.65 -4.20
CA GLU A 763 -9.84 18.99 -4.13
C GLU A 763 -9.16 18.26 -2.97
N ALA A 764 -9.86 18.12 -1.85
CA ALA A 764 -9.43 17.26 -0.74
C ALA A 764 -9.29 15.79 -1.19
N GLU A 765 -10.22 15.27 -2.00
CA GLU A 765 -10.15 13.90 -2.51
C GLU A 765 -8.97 13.71 -3.46
N ALA A 766 -8.77 14.64 -4.40
CA ALA A 766 -7.68 14.56 -5.37
C ALA A 766 -6.32 14.53 -4.66
N LEU A 767 -6.10 15.48 -3.76
CA LEU A 767 -4.84 15.57 -3.00
C LEU A 767 -4.69 14.40 -2.01
N GLY A 768 -5.76 14.00 -1.33
CA GLY A 768 -5.75 12.86 -0.42
C GLY A 768 -5.42 11.53 -1.09
N LYS A 769 -5.91 11.31 -2.32
CA LYS A 769 -5.54 10.13 -3.12
C LYS A 769 -4.08 10.13 -3.54
N GLU A 770 -3.58 11.29 -3.97
CA GLU A 770 -2.17 11.46 -4.32
C GLU A 770 -1.27 11.08 -3.13
N VAL A 771 -1.57 11.62 -1.94
CA VAL A 771 -0.83 11.29 -0.71
C VAL A 771 -0.95 9.81 -0.36
N VAL A 772 -2.15 9.22 -0.36
CA VAL A 772 -2.32 7.80 -0.02
C VAL A 772 -1.53 6.91 -0.97
N GLN A 773 -1.55 7.20 -2.27
CA GLN A 773 -0.80 6.44 -3.26
C GLN A 773 0.71 6.59 -3.07
N ALA A 774 1.18 7.81 -2.81
CA ALA A 774 2.57 8.11 -2.49
C ALA A 774 3.04 7.34 -1.25
N CYS A 775 2.36 7.51 -0.12
CA CYS A 775 2.68 6.82 1.14
C CYS A 775 2.63 5.29 0.97
N LYS A 776 1.63 4.75 0.26
CA LYS A 776 1.54 3.30 -0.01
C LYS A 776 2.71 2.79 -0.84
N THR A 777 3.08 3.51 -1.90
CA THR A 777 4.18 3.11 -2.80
C THR A 777 5.52 3.17 -2.08
N ILE A 778 5.69 4.19 -1.23
CA ILE A 778 6.94 4.45 -0.53
C ILE A 778 6.99 3.56 0.70
N LEU A 779 6.16 3.81 1.69
CA LEU A 779 6.24 3.26 3.05
C LEU A 779 5.50 1.93 3.21
N GLY A 780 4.67 1.54 2.24
CA GLY A 780 3.81 0.36 2.34
C GLY A 780 2.48 0.62 3.06
N ASP A 781 1.58 -0.36 2.99
CA ASP A 781 0.18 -0.23 3.45
C ASP A 781 0.02 -0.11 4.97
N GLN A 782 0.95 -0.68 5.73
CA GLN A 782 0.85 -0.82 7.19
C GLN A 782 1.56 0.33 7.94
N HIS A 783 2.26 1.20 7.22
CA HIS A 783 3.00 2.29 7.85
C HIS A 783 2.07 3.29 8.54
N PRO A 784 2.40 3.80 9.74
CA PRO A 784 1.56 4.76 10.47
C PRO A 784 1.09 5.95 9.62
N ASP A 785 1.97 6.54 8.82
CA ASP A 785 1.64 7.67 7.94
C ASP A 785 0.70 7.28 6.78
N THR A 786 0.85 6.07 6.23
CA THR A 786 -0.08 5.51 5.24
C THR A 786 -1.47 5.31 5.87
N LEU A 787 -1.53 4.82 7.10
CA LEU A 787 -2.79 4.65 7.82
C LEU A 787 -3.45 6.00 8.15
N THR A 788 -2.66 7.01 8.51
CA THR A 788 -3.15 8.37 8.77
C THR A 788 -3.71 9.02 7.51
N SER A 789 -2.99 8.97 6.39
CA SER A 789 -3.48 9.50 5.11
C SER A 789 -4.74 8.76 4.63
N ARG A 790 -4.82 7.43 4.80
CA ARG A 790 -6.03 6.64 4.49
C ARG A 790 -7.21 7.00 5.40
N SER A 791 -6.97 7.21 6.70
CA SER A 791 -8.00 7.68 7.63
C SER A 791 -8.55 9.06 7.23
N ASN A 792 -7.67 9.97 6.80
CA ASN A 792 -8.07 11.30 6.33
C ASN A 792 -8.88 11.21 5.03
N LEU A 793 -8.45 10.38 4.08
CA LEU A 793 -9.20 10.14 2.84
C LEU A 793 -10.57 9.49 3.12
N SER A 794 -10.67 8.60 4.11
CA SER A 794 -11.95 8.03 4.56
C SER A 794 -12.90 9.11 5.07
N LEU A 795 -12.39 10.08 5.85
CA LEU A 795 -13.17 11.22 6.30
C LEU A 795 -13.62 12.09 5.12
N THR A 796 -12.74 12.34 4.15
CA THR A 796 -13.09 13.07 2.91
C THR A 796 -14.19 12.36 2.12
N TYR A 797 -14.14 11.02 2.00
CA TYR A 797 -15.22 10.27 1.37
C TYR A 797 -16.55 10.38 2.12
N SER A 798 -16.52 10.40 3.45
CA SER A 798 -17.72 10.65 4.25
C SER A 798 -18.29 12.05 3.95
N ASN A 799 -17.43 13.07 3.92
CA ASN A 799 -17.84 14.45 3.64
C ASN A 799 -18.38 14.63 2.21
N LEU A 800 -17.86 13.88 1.23
CA LEU A 800 -18.39 13.82 -0.15
C LEU A 800 -19.74 13.10 -0.27
N GLY A 801 -20.19 12.42 0.78
CA GLY A 801 -21.38 11.57 0.73
C GLY A 801 -21.15 10.16 0.19
N ARG A 802 -19.89 9.75 -0.02
CA ARG A 802 -19.52 8.42 -0.51
C ARG A 802 -19.33 7.45 0.66
N TYR A 803 -20.37 7.29 1.47
CA TYR A 803 -20.31 6.60 2.76
C TYR A 803 -19.85 5.14 2.68
N ASN A 804 -20.21 4.40 1.62
CA ASN A 804 -19.74 3.03 1.44
C ASN A 804 -18.22 2.95 1.23
N LYS A 805 -17.63 3.89 0.47
CA LYS A 805 -16.17 3.96 0.30
C LYS A 805 -15.47 4.35 1.60
N ALA A 806 -16.07 5.27 2.37
CA ALA A 806 -15.59 5.64 3.70
C ALA A 806 -15.64 4.45 4.66
N GLU A 807 -16.71 3.64 4.65
CA GLU A 807 -16.83 2.48 5.54
C GLU A 807 -15.75 1.45 5.26
N VAL A 808 -15.56 1.07 3.98
CA VAL A 808 -14.55 0.07 3.59
C VAL A 808 -13.16 0.54 4.04
N LEU A 809 -12.77 1.75 3.65
CA LEU A 809 -11.45 2.29 3.97
C LEU A 809 -11.25 2.49 5.48
N GLY A 810 -12.28 2.99 6.18
CA GLY A 810 -12.24 3.21 7.62
C GLY A 810 -12.14 1.92 8.44
N LYS A 811 -12.83 0.85 8.02
CA LYS A 811 -12.73 -0.48 8.64
C LYS A 811 -11.35 -1.09 8.46
N GLU A 812 -10.78 -1.01 7.26
CA GLU A 812 -9.43 -1.49 6.96
C GLU A 812 -8.39 -0.80 7.86
N VAL A 813 -8.43 0.53 7.94
CA VAL A 813 -7.51 1.30 8.79
C VAL A 813 -7.70 0.97 10.27
N LEU A 814 -8.94 0.86 10.73
CA LEU A 814 -9.24 0.54 12.13
C LEU A 814 -8.70 -0.84 12.50
N GLN A 815 -8.90 -1.85 11.65
CA GLN A 815 -8.43 -3.20 11.90
C GLN A 815 -6.91 -3.24 12.07
N ILE A 816 -6.19 -2.59 11.14
CA ILE A 816 -4.73 -2.50 11.22
C ILE A 816 -4.29 -1.79 12.50
N ARG A 817 -4.84 -0.60 12.80
CA ARG A 817 -4.47 0.16 14.00
C ARG A 817 -4.75 -0.60 15.29
N LYS A 818 -5.84 -1.35 15.37
CA LYS A 818 -6.11 -2.26 16.51
C LYS A 818 -5.02 -3.32 16.66
N THR A 819 -4.57 -3.93 15.55
CA THR A 819 -3.52 -4.96 15.61
C THR A 819 -2.14 -4.41 15.97
N VAL A 820 -1.79 -3.21 15.49
CA VAL A 820 -0.44 -2.64 15.64
C VAL A 820 -0.31 -1.77 16.90
N LEU A 821 -1.32 -0.95 17.21
CA LEU A 821 -1.28 0.06 18.27
C LEU A 821 -2.19 -0.29 19.46
N GLY A 822 -3.13 -1.20 19.29
CA GLY A 822 -4.13 -1.57 20.29
C GLY A 822 -5.38 -0.66 20.27
N ASP A 823 -6.39 -1.07 21.04
CA ASP A 823 -7.73 -0.43 21.05
C ASP A 823 -7.75 0.98 21.67
N GLN A 824 -6.85 1.23 22.62
CA GLN A 824 -6.83 2.45 23.43
C GLN A 824 -5.99 3.57 22.81
N HIS A 825 -5.28 3.30 21.72
CA HIS A 825 -4.42 4.28 21.08
C HIS A 825 -5.27 5.45 20.50
N PRO A 826 -4.87 6.73 20.66
CA PRO A 826 -5.60 7.89 20.15
C PRO A 826 -5.95 7.78 18.66
N ASP A 827 -5.03 7.29 17.83
CA ASP A 827 -5.27 7.08 16.40
C ASP A 827 -6.31 5.98 16.12
N THR A 828 -6.36 4.93 16.95
CA THR A 828 -7.41 3.90 16.88
C THR A 828 -8.76 4.51 17.24
N LEU A 829 -8.82 5.30 18.32
CA LEU A 829 -10.04 6.01 18.74
C LEU A 829 -10.51 7.05 17.71
N ALA A 830 -9.57 7.69 17.01
CA ALA A 830 -9.87 8.61 15.90
C ALA A 830 -10.51 7.85 14.73
N SER A 831 -9.94 6.71 14.32
CA SER A 831 -10.53 5.85 13.29
C SER A 831 -11.91 5.32 13.70
N MET A 832 -12.10 4.91 14.96
CA MET A 832 -13.42 4.52 15.47
C MET A 832 -14.42 5.67 15.40
N SER A 833 -14.02 6.89 15.79
CA SER A 833 -14.89 8.07 15.71
C SER A 833 -15.33 8.39 14.28
N ASN A 834 -14.40 8.30 13.32
CA ASN A 834 -14.70 8.49 11.90
C ASN A 834 -15.67 7.42 11.38
N LEU A 835 -15.53 6.19 11.87
CA LEU A 835 -16.44 5.09 11.51
C LEU A 835 -17.82 5.25 12.15
N VAL A 836 -17.92 5.74 13.40
CA VAL A 836 -19.19 6.11 14.04
C VAL A 836 -19.92 7.16 13.21
N LEU A 837 -19.21 8.20 12.75
CA LEU A 837 -19.78 9.22 11.87
C LEU A 837 -20.26 8.60 10.54
N THR A 838 -19.49 7.65 9.98
CA THR A 838 -19.88 6.94 8.75
C THR A 838 -21.14 6.11 8.96
N PHE A 839 -21.25 5.37 10.07
CA PHE A 839 -22.47 4.63 10.42
C PHE A 839 -23.67 5.54 10.65
N TYR A 840 -23.47 6.70 11.27
CA TYR A 840 -24.50 7.72 11.40
C TYR A 840 -25.05 8.13 10.03
N HIS A 841 -24.18 8.42 9.07
CA HIS A 841 -24.59 8.79 7.72
C HIS A 841 -25.25 7.65 6.93
N LEU A 842 -24.83 6.40 7.16
CA LEU A 842 -25.46 5.19 6.62
C LEU A 842 -26.80 4.83 7.31
N ARG A 843 -27.28 5.66 8.25
CA ARG A 843 -28.49 5.43 9.06
C ARG A 843 -28.43 4.19 9.95
N ARG A 844 -27.23 3.69 10.23
CA ARG A 844 -26.97 2.54 11.13
C ARG A 844 -26.75 3.05 12.56
N TYR A 845 -27.77 3.73 13.09
CA TYR A 845 -27.67 4.48 14.35
C TYR A 845 -27.40 3.61 15.58
N ASN A 846 -27.87 2.35 15.59
CA ASN A 846 -27.59 1.42 16.68
C ASN A 846 -26.10 1.05 16.75
N GLU A 847 -25.46 0.82 15.61
CA GLU A 847 -24.01 0.54 15.55
C GLU A 847 -23.20 1.77 15.94
N ALA A 848 -23.62 2.95 15.48
CA ALA A 848 -23.05 4.22 15.90
C ALA A 848 -23.18 4.46 17.42
N GLU A 849 -24.32 4.10 18.03
CA GLU A 849 -24.53 4.21 19.48
C GLU A 849 -23.57 3.30 20.26
N VAL A 850 -23.46 2.03 19.88
CA VAL A 850 -22.61 1.05 20.59
C VAL A 850 -21.14 1.48 20.55
N MET A 851 -20.61 1.72 19.36
CA MET A 851 -19.21 2.13 19.19
C MET A 851 -18.95 3.55 19.73
N GLY A 852 -19.91 4.47 19.59
CA GLY A 852 -19.81 5.83 20.12
C GLY A 852 -19.73 5.88 21.64
N LYS A 853 -20.47 5.02 22.35
CA LYS A 853 -20.37 4.89 23.82
C LYS A 853 -19.00 4.39 24.26
N GLU A 854 -18.47 3.37 23.57
CA GLU A 854 -17.15 2.82 23.85
C GLU A 854 -16.05 3.89 23.72
N VAL A 855 -16.01 4.58 22.56
CA VAL A 855 -15.05 5.67 22.31
C VAL A 855 -15.18 6.78 23.35
N LEU A 856 -16.41 7.18 23.67
CA LEU A 856 -16.66 8.23 24.65
C LEU A 856 -16.16 7.86 26.04
N GLN A 857 -16.42 6.62 26.48
CA GLN A 857 -15.97 6.15 27.79
C GLN A 857 -14.45 6.22 27.90
N ILE A 858 -13.75 5.72 26.88
CA ILE A 858 -12.29 5.75 26.83
C ILE A 858 -11.78 7.19 26.83
N ARG A 859 -12.28 8.06 25.94
CA ARG A 859 -11.83 9.46 25.85
C ARG A 859 -12.12 10.26 27.11
N LYS A 860 -13.24 10.01 27.81
CA LYS A 860 -13.51 10.61 29.12
C LYS A 860 -12.46 10.21 30.17
N THR A 861 -12.01 8.95 30.15
CA THR A 861 -10.98 8.48 31.09
C THR A 861 -9.58 9.00 30.77
N VAL A 862 -9.21 9.07 29.49
CA VAL A 862 -7.85 9.45 29.06
C VAL A 862 -7.72 10.97 28.93
N LEU A 863 -8.59 11.61 28.13
CA LEU A 863 -8.48 13.03 27.78
C LEU A 863 -9.25 13.95 28.74
N GLY A 864 -10.17 13.38 29.52
CA GLY A 864 -11.10 14.13 30.36
C GLY A 864 -12.35 14.59 29.60
N PRO A 865 -13.39 15.05 30.33
CA PRO A 865 -14.70 15.37 29.76
C PRO A 865 -14.73 16.67 28.94
N GLN A 866 -13.83 17.61 29.20
CA GLN A 866 -13.82 18.93 28.54
C GLN A 866 -12.94 18.98 27.28
N HIS A 867 -12.21 17.92 26.98
CA HIS A 867 -11.30 17.91 25.84
C HIS A 867 -12.07 17.97 24.50
N PRO A 868 -11.60 18.74 23.49
CA PRO A 868 -12.30 18.89 22.20
C PRO A 868 -12.66 17.57 21.50
N HIS A 869 -11.79 16.56 21.52
CA HIS A 869 -12.11 15.23 20.95
C HIS A 869 -13.16 14.46 21.77
N THR A 870 -13.19 14.62 23.09
CA THR A 870 -14.24 14.02 23.94
C THR A 870 -15.59 14.67 23.63
N LEU A 871 -15.62 16.00 23.57
CA LEU A 871 -16.82 16.78 23.19
C LEU A 871 -17.32 16.44 21.78
N THR A 872 -16.41 16.19 20.85
CA THR A 872 -16.76 15.71 19.49
C THR A 872 -17.43 14.34 19.53
N SER A 873 -16.91 13.41 20.34
CA SER A 873 -17.51 12.07 20.51
C SER A 873 -18.90 12.16 21.16
N MET A 874 -19.05 13.02 22.18
CA MET A 874 -20.34 13.30 22.82
C MET A 874 -21.34 13.88 21.82
N SER A 875 -20.92 14.82 20.98
CA SER A 875 -21.77 15.43 19.96
C SER A 875 -22.25 14.44 18.90
N ILE A 876 -21.38 13.53 18.44
CA ILE A 876 -21.74 12.47 17.49
C ILE A 876 -22.71 11.47 18.14
N LEU A 877 -22.47 11.09 19.40
CA LEU A 877 -23.38 10.21 20.15
C LEU A 877 -24.76 10.86 20.37
N ALA A 878 -24.79 12.15 20.72
CA ALA A 878 -26.04 12.88 20.90
C ALA A 878 -26.84 12.97 19.59
N SER A 879 -26.16 13.22 18.48
CA SER A 879 -26.77 13.20 17.15
C SER A 879 -27.38 11.83 16.86
N SER A 880 -26.70 10.74 17.22
CA SER A 880 -27.21 9.37 17.07
C SER A 880 -28.44 9.12 17.95
N TYR A 881 -28.47 9.61 19.19
CA TYR A 881 -29.65 9.55 20.06
C TYR A 881 -30.85 10.30 19.46
N SER A 882 -30.63 11.49 18.91
CA SER A 882 -31.67 12.28 18.25
C SER A 882 -32.30 11.48 17.09
N GLN A 883 -31.48 10.82 16.27
CA GLN A 883 -31.99 9.98 15.17
C GLN A 883 -32.71 8.69 15.64
N LEU A 884 -32.39 8.19 16.83
CA LEU A 884 -33.08 7.06 17.47
C LEU A 884 -34.37 7.47 18.19
N GLY A 885 -34.74 8.76 18.18
CA GLY A 885 -35.91 9.30 18.89
C GLY A 885 -35.69 9.49 20.40
N LYS A 886 -34.46 9.31 20.89
CA LYS A 886 -34.04 9.52 22.28
C LYS A 886 -33.74 11.02 22.51
N TYR A 887 -34.74 11.88 22.29
CA TYR A 887 -34.54 13.33 22.22
C TYR A 887 -34.17 13.96 23.56
N ASN A 888 -34.63 13.40 24.69
CA ASN A 888 -34.30 13.92 26.02
C ASN A 888 -32.82 13.65 26.36
N GLU A 889 -32.34 12.46 26.00
CA GLU A 889 -30.93 12.07 26.15
C GLU A 889 -30.03 12.88 25.23
N ALA A 890 -30.48 13.13 24.00
CA ALA A 890 -29.80 14.01 23.06
C ALA A 890 -29.71 15.45 23.60
N GLU A 891 -30.82 16.02 24.08
CA GLU A 891 -30.88 17.38 24.64
C GLU A 891 -29.91 17.56 25.81
N LEU A 892 -29.90 16.61 26.76
CA LEU A 892 -29.04 16.68 27.93
C LEU A 892 -27.56 16.70 27.53
N LEU A 893 -27.17 15.81 26.62
CA LEU A 893 -25.80 15.71 26.15
C LEU A 893 -25.40 16.91 25.28
N GLU A 894 -26.28 17.39 24.40
CA GLU A 894 -26.04 18.56 23.55
C GLU A 894 -25.91 19.85 24.35
N LYS A 895 -26.72 20.04 25.41
CA LYS A 895 -26.60 21.17 26.33
C LYS A 895 -25.26 21.16 27.06
N GLU A 896 -24.85 20.01 27.58
CA GLU A 896 -23.55 19.84 28.23
C GLU A 896 -22.42 20.22 27.26
N VAL A 897 -22.40 19.62 26.05
CA VAL A 897 -21.38 19.88 25.05
C VAL A 897 -21.37 21.34 24.60
N MET A 898 -22.53 21.92 24.33
CA MET A 898 -22.64 23.32 23.91
C MET A 898 -22.07 24.25 24.99
N GLN A 899 -22.47 24.07 26.24
CA GLN A 899 -22.00 24.92 27.33
C GLN A 899 -20.49 24.78 27.54
N THR A 900 -19.96 23.55 27.50
CA THR A 900 -18.52 23.33 27.62
C THR A 900 -17.76 23.94 26.43
N ARG A 901 -18.22 23.75 25.19
CA ARG A 901 -17.58 24.36 24.01
C ARG A 901 -17.62 25.89 24.04
N LYS A 902 -18.70 26.51 24.52
CA LYS A 902 -18.75 27.96 24.75
C LYS A 902 -17.66 28.42 25.72
N THR A 903 -17.43 27.68 26.80
CA THR A 903 -16.39 28.04 27.78
C THR A 903 -14.97 27.79 27.28
N VAL A 904 -14.75 26.71 26.51
CA VAL A 904 -13.40 26.27 26.10
C VAL A 904 -12.97 26.91 24.78
N LEU A 905 -13.86 26.96 23.80
CA LEU A 905 -13.59 27.39 22.41
C LEU A 905 -14.14 28.78 22.08
N GLY A 906 -15.13 29.25 22.85
CA GLY A 906 -15.86 30.49 22.60
C GLY A 906 -17.13 30.31 21.77
N ASP A 907 -17.97 31.35 21.76
CA ASP A 907 -19.31 31.33 21.14
C ASP A 907 -19.28 31.26 19.61
N GLN A 908 -18.24 31.82 18.97
CA GLN A 908 -18.14 31.92 17.52
C GLN A 908 -17.42 30.74 16.86
N HIS A 909 -16.89 29.80 17.66
CA HIS A 909 -16.14 28.67 17.14
C HIS A 909 -17.04 27.73 16.32
N PRO A 910 -16.59 27.21 15.16
CA PRO A 910 -17.40 26.33 14.30
C PRO A 910 -18.04 25.14 15.04
N ASP A 911 -17.28 24.46 15.89
CA ASP A 911 -17.78 23.35 16.72
C ASP A 911 -18.84 23.75 17.74
N THR A 912 -18.72 24.94 18.35
CA THR A 912 -19.74 25.48 19.26
C THR A 912 -21.03 25.72 18.49
N LEU A 913 -20.92 26.32 17.31
CA LEU A 913 -22.04 26.57 16.40
C LEU A 913 -22.66 25.26 15.90
N THR A 914 -21.88 24.20 15.73
CA THR A 914 -22.39 22.85 15.39
C THR A 914 -23.23 22.29 16.53
N SER A 915 -22.75 22.36 17.77
CA SER A 915 -23.53 21.95 18.95
C SER A 915 -24.83 22.75 19.10
N MET A 916 -24.78 24.06 18.88
CA MET A 916 -25.98 24.92 18.91
C MET A 916 -26.97 24.55 17.81
N SER A 917 -26.49 24.28 16.58
CA SER A 917 -27.34 23.85 15.47
C SER A 917 -28.02 22.51 15.73
N ASN A 918 -27.28 21.55 16.31
CA ASN A 918 -27.82 20.24 16.67
C ASN A 918 -28.87 20.37 17.79
N LEU A 919 -28.60 21.18 18.82
CA LEU A 919 -29.56 21.46 19.89
C LEU A 919 -30.84 22.13 19.36
N ALA A 920 -30.72 23.05 18.39
CA ALA A 920 -31.88 23.67 17.74
C ALA A 920 -32.73 22.63 16.99
N LEU A 921 -32.10 21.66 16.33
CA LEU A 921 -32.82 20.52 15.72
C LEU A 921 -33.48 19.62 16.77
N THR A 922 -32.82 19.34 17.89
CA THR A 922 -33.43 18.56 18.98
C THR A 922 -34.63 19.28 19.59
N TYR A 923 -34.57 20.60 19.80
CA TYR A 923 -35.74 21.40 20.20
C TYR A 923 -36.87 21.35 19.17
N HIS A 924 -36.54 21.36 17.88
CA HIS A 924 -37.52 21.18 16.81
C HIS A 924 -38.24 19.83 16.91
N HIS A 925 -37.49 18.74 17.13
CA HIS A 925 -38.07 17.41 17.35
C HIS A 925 -38.93 17.31 18.61
N LEU A 926 -38.55 18.03 19.68
CA LEU A 926 -39.34 18.19 20.91
C LEU A 926 -40.52 19.16 20.76
N ARG A 927 -40.76 19.71 19.56
CA ARG A 927 -41.81 20.72 19.26
C ARG A 927 -41.67 22.03 20.02
N ARG A 928 -40.47 22.35 20.51
CA ARG A 928 -40.11 23.61 21.19
C ARG A 928 -39.64 24.62 20.15
N TYR A 929 -40.54 24.98 19.23
CA TYR A 929 -40.19 25.72 18.01
C TYR A 929 -39.62 27.13 18.26
N SER A 930 -40.11 27.85 19.28
CA SER A 930 -39.59 29.18 19.61
C SER A 930 -38.13 29.15 20.05
N GLU A 931 -37.75 28.15 20.85
CA GLU A 931 -36.36 27.98 21.29
C GLU A 931 -35.46 27.52 20.13
N ALA A 932 -35.97 26.61 19.30
CA ALA A 932 -35.29 26.17 18.07
C ALA A 932 -35.04 27.35 17.11
N GLU A 933 -36.02 28.25 16.94
CA GLU A 933 -35.90 29.40 16.06
C GLU A 933 -34.85 30.40 16.55
N VAL A 934 -34.89 30.76 17.84
CA VAL A 934 -33.94 31.72 18.43
C VAL A 934 -32.51 31.21 18.23
N LEU A 935 -32.26 29.96 18.61
CA LEU A 935 -30.94 29.36 18.50
C LEU A 935 -30.51 29.17 17.04
N GLY A 936 -31.43 28.71 16.17
CA GLY A 936 -31.16 28.50 14.74
C GLY A 936 -30.81 29.81 14.01
N LYS A 937 -31.51 30.91 14.30
CA LYS A 937 -31.21 32.23 13.76
C LYS A 937 -29.85 32.74 14.19
N GLU A 938 -29.55 32.63 15.48
CA GLU A 938 -28.26 33.03 16.05
C GLU A 938 -27.11 32.30 15.34
N VAL A 939 -27.22 30.98 15.20
CA VAL A 939 -26.20 30.15 14.52
C VAL A 939 -26.02 30.56 13.06
N VAL A 940 -27.11 30.75 12.30
CA VAL A 940 -27.02 31.15 10.88
C VAL A 940 -26.33 32.51 10.75
N GLN A 941 -26.67 33.48 11.61
CA GLN A 941 -26.07 34.80 11.57
C GLN A 941 -24.57 34.76 11.84
N ILE A 942 -24.14 34.04 12.87
CA ILE A 942 -22.71 33.92 13.23
C ILE A 942 -21.96 33.12 12.16
N ARG A 943 -22.51 32.03 11.62
CA ARG A 943 -21.84 31.26 10.56
C ARG A 943 -21.67 32.06 9.28
N LYS A 944 -22.63 32.92 8.91
CA LYS A 944 -22.49 33.84 7.78
C LYS A 944 -21.31 34.80 7.95
N THR A 945 -21.02 35.25 9.17
CA THR A 945 -19.88 36.14 9.45
C THR A 945 -18.55 35.40 9.54
N VAL A 946 -18.52 34.22 10.16
CA VAL A 946 -17.27 33.47 10.44
C VAL A 946 -16.82 32.64 9.23
N LEU A 947 -17.73 31.88 8.62
CA LEU A 947 -17.43 30.92 7.56
C LEU A 947 -17.86 31.41 6.17
N GLY A 948 -18.75 32.40 6.12
CA GLY A 948 -19.36 32.89 4.89
C GLY A 948 -20.69 32.21 4.56
N ALA A 949 -21.47 32.85 3.68
CA ALA A 949 -22.83 32.43 3.34
C ALA A 949 -22.90 31.11 2.56
N GLN A 950 -21.87 30.81 1.77
CA GLN A 950 -21.82 29.63 0.87
C GLN A 950 -21.19 28.40 1.52
N HIS A 951 -20.64 28.53 2.74
CA HIS A 951 -20.00 27.41 3.42
C HIS A 951 -21.00 26.27 3.72
N PRO A 952 -20.63 24.98 3.54
CA PRO A 952 -21.57 23.86 3.72
C PRO A 952 -22.26 23.84 5.09
N ASP A 953 -21.53 24.19 6.15
CA ASP A 953 -22.08 24.27 7.52
C ASP A 953 -23.07 25.44 7.71
N THR A 954 -22.82 26.59 7.08
CA THR A 954 -23.78 27.70 7.05
C THR A 954 -25.07 27.26 6.36
N LEU A 955 -24.93 26.62 5.20
CA LEU A 955 -26.06 26.08 4.43
C LEU A 955 -26.80 24.99 5.20
N THR A 956 -26.10 24.19 6.02
CA THR A 956 -26.73 23.17 6.89
C THR A 956 -27.59 23.84 7.95
N SER A 957 -27.06 24.85 8.66
CA SER A 957 -27.85 25.59 9.64
C SER A 957 -29.03 26.34 9.01
N MET A 958 -28.86 26.90 7.81
CA MET A 958 -29.95 27.52 7.06
C MET A 958 -31.02 26.50 6.67
N SER A 959 -30.63 25.30 6.22
CA SER A 959 -31.56 24.22 5.91
C SER A 959 -32.33 23.76 7.16
N ASN A 960 -31.65 23.67 8.31
CA ASN A 960 -32.27 23.33 9.59
C ASN A 960 -33.27 24.41 10.01
N LEU A 961 -32.91 25.69 9.88
CA LEU A 961 -33.80 26.82 10.16
C LEU A 961 -35.02 26.86 9.23
N ALA A 962 -34.86 26.52 7.95
CA ALA A 962 -35.99 26.39 7.02
C ALA A 962 -36.96 25.27 7.45
N SER A 963 -36.44 24.14 7.93
CA SER A 963 -37.25 23.06 8.50
C SER A 963 -38.01 23.50 9.76
N ILE A 964 -37.36 24.29 10.63
CA ILE A 964 -37.97 24.88 11.82
C ILE A 964 -39.12 25.81 11.44
N TYR A 965 -38.89 26.76 10.53
CA TYR A 965 -39.94 27.67 10.04
C TYR A 965 -41.12 26.92 9.42
N SER A 966 -40.85 25.89 8.62
CA SER A 966 -41.91 25.10 7.99
C SER A 966 -42.80 24.39 9.01
N SER A 967 -42.25 24.03 10.17
CA SER A 967 -42.99 23.35 11.25
C SER A 967 -43.66 24.34 12.21
N PHE A 968 -43.19 25.58 12.23
CA PHE A 968 -43.75 26.69 13.01
C PHE A 968 -44.71 27.57 12.19
N GLU A 969 -45.28 27.01 11.11
CA GLU A 969 -46.26 27.66 10.21
C GLU A 969 -45.77 28.96 9.53
N ARG A 970 -44.46 29.20 9.52
CA ARG A 970 -43.80 30.34 8.85
C ARG A 970 -43.34 29.94 7.46
N HIS A 971 -44.32 29.63 6.62
CA HIS A 971 -44.10 28.97 5.34
C HIS A 971 -43.38 29.84 4.30
N ASP A 972 -43.55 31.17 4.34
CA ASP A 972 -42.90 32.07 3.39
C ASP A 972 -41.40 32.15 3.67
N GLU A 973 -40.99 32.27 4.93
CA GLU A 973 -39.59 32.27 5.33
C GLU A 973 -38.92 30.92 5.08
N ALA A 974 -39.64 29.82 5.33
CA ALA A 974 -39.17 28.46 5.01
C ALA A 974 -38.91 28.28 3.51
N GLU A 975 -39.82 28.78 2.65
CA GLU A 975 -39.71 28.67 1.21
C GLU A 975 -38.55 29.51 0.66
N ILE A 976 -38.42 30.78 1.09
CA ILE A 976 -37.34 31.67 0.65
C ILE A 976 -35.99 31.07 1.02
N LEU A 977 -35.82 30.68 2.28
CA LEU A 977 -34.55 30.13 2.78
C LEU A 977 -34.25 28.76 2.16
N GLY A 978 -35.27 27.90 2.01
CA GLY A 978 -35.12 26.59 1.37
C GLY A 978 -34.69 26.69 -0.10
N LYS A 979 -35.27 27.62 -0.87
CA LYS A 979 -34.87 27.89 -2.27
C LYS A 979 -33.43 28.37 -2.36
N GLU A 980 -33.06 29.34 -1.53
CA GLU A 980 -31.69 29.87 -1.46
C GLU A 980 -30.69 28.74 -1.19
N VAL A 981 -30.93 27.92 -0.17
CA VAL A 981 -30.05 26.80 0.20
C VAL A 981 -29.93 25.78 -0.91
N VAL A 982 -31.04 25.34 -1.53
CA VAL A 982 -31.00 24.35 -2.61
C VAL A 982 -30.20 24.89 -3.81
N GLN A 983 -30.42 26.15 -4.19
CA GLN A 983 -29.72 26.76 -5.31
C GLN A 983 -28.21 26.84 -5.05
N VAL A 984 -27.80 27.33 -3.88
CA VAL A 984 -26.38 27.45 -3.53
C VAL A 984 -25.73 26.09 -3.33
N ARG A 985 -26.41 25.10 -2.76
CA ARG A 985 -25.87 23.73 -2.64
C ARG A 985 -25.66 23.05 -3.99
N LYS A 986 -26.57 23.26 -4.95
CA LYS A 986 -26.40 22.77 -6.32
C LYS A 986 -25.13 23.33 -6.97
N THR A 987 -24.74 24.58 -6.67
CA THR A 987 -23.51 25.18 -7.20
C THR A 987 -22.25 24.78 -6.43
N VAL A 988 -22.30 24.71 -5.10
CA VAL A 988 -21.11 24.46 -4.25
C VAL A 988 -20.78 22.98 -4.13
N LEU A 989 -21.78 22.13 -3.88
CA LEU A 989 -21.59 20.69 -3.60
C LEU A 989 -22.02 19.81 -4.78
N GLY A 990 -22.83 20.36 -5.69
CA GLY A 990 -23.45 19.61 -6.78
C GLY A 990 -24.83 19.05 -6.43
N ALA A 991 -25.61 18.74 -7.45
CA ALA A 991 -26.99 18.24 -7.31
C ALA A 991 -27.07 16.85 -6.66
N GLN A 992 -26.03 16.02 -6.83
CA GLN A 992 -25.98 14.64 -6.35
C GLN A 992 -25.56 14.51 -4.88
N HIS A 993 -25.06 15.58 -4.27
CA HIS A 993 -24.54 15.52 -2.91
C HIS A 993 -25.65 15.26 -1.88
N PRO A 994 -25.47 14.36 -0.88
CA PRO A 994 -26.54 14.01 0.06
C PRO A 994 -27.14 15.19 0.83
N GLN A 995 -26.33 16.21 1.15
CA GLN A 995 -26.83 17.43 1.78
C GLN A 995 -27.73 18.25 0.84
N THR A 996 -27.44 18.29 -0.46
CA THR A 996 -28.30 18.93 -1.48
C THR A 996 -29.65 18.23 -1.56
N LEU A 997 -29.63 16.89 -1.62
CA LEU A 997 -30.84 16.06 -1.61
C LEU A 997 -31.66 16.26 -0.33
N THR A 998 -30.99 16.38 0.83
CA THR A 998 -31.68 16.64 2.10
C THR A 998 -32.40 17.99 2.08
N SER A 999 -31.76 19.07 1.61
CA SER A 999 -32.41 20.38 1.47
C SER A 999 -33.55 20.40 0.46
N MET A 1000 -33.37 19.71 -0.67
CA MET A 1000 -34.45 19.55 -1.66
C MET A 1000 -35.65 18.82 -1.03
N SER A 1001 -35.41 17.78 -0.22
CA SER A 1001 -36.49 17.05 0.46
C SER A 1001 -37.19 17.91 1.50
N ILE A 1002 -36.46 18.74 2.24
CA ILE A 1002 -37.04 19.69 3.20
C ILE A 1002 -37.93 20.71 2.47
N LEU A 1003 -37.44 21.29 1.37
CA LEU A 1003 -38.21 22.24 0.56
C LEU A 1003 -39.48 21.60 -0.04
N ALA A 1004 -39.36 20.39 -0.60
CA ALA A 1004 -40.51 19.64 -1.13
C ALA A 1004 -41.55 19.32 -0.04
N SER A 1005 -41.09 18.91 1.14
CA SER A 1005 -41.96 18.67 2.29
C SER A 1005 -42.70 19.95 2.70
N SER A 1006 -42.02 21.09 2.68
CA SER A 1006 -42.62 22.41 2.95
C SER A 1006 -43.71 22.76 1.93
N TYR A 1007 -43.48 22.51 0.64
CA TYR A 1007 -44.50 22.67 -0.40
C TYR A 1007 -45.72 21.77 -0.21
N SER A 1008 -45.50 20.49 0.11
CA SER A 1008 -46.59 19.54 0.38
C SER A 1008 -47.41 19.94 1.61
N LEU A 1009 -46.80 20.52 2.65
CA LEU A 1009 -47.51 21.05 3.81
C LEU A 1009 -48.39 22.27 3.46
N ARG A 1010 -47.96 23.09 2.49
CA ARG A 1010 -48.68 24.27 2.00
C ARG A 1010 -49.74 23.97 0.93
N GLY A 1011 -49.92 22.70 0.55
CA GLY A 1011 -50.81 22.31 -0.54
C GLY A 1011 -50.28 22.63 -1.95
N LYS A 1012 -49.01 23.06 -2.07
CA LYS A 1012 -48.31 23.28 -3.35
C LYS A 1012 -47.79 21.95 -3.91
N TYR A 1013 -48.70 21.02 -4.18
CA TYR A 1013 -48.34 19.64 -4.48
C TYR A 1013 -47.58 19.47 -5.81
N ASN A 1014 -47.85 20.32 -6.80
CA ASN A 1014 -47.16 20.29 -8.10
C ASN A 1014 -45.68 20.67 -7.95
N GLU A 1015 -45.39 21.71 -7.16
CA GLU A 1015 -44.02 22.14 -6.88
C GLU A 1015 -43.26 21.10 -6.04
N ALA A 1016 -43.94 20.46 -5.09
CA ALA A 1016 -43.40 19.32 -4.36
C ALA A 1016 -43.09 18.13 -5.28
N GLU A 1017 -43.99 17.80 -6.21
CA GLU A 1017 -43.82 16.69 -7.16
C GLU A 1017 -42.58 16.87 -8.04
N VAL A 1018 -42.31 18.09 -8.52
CA VAL A 1018 -41.12 18.37 -9.35
C VAL A 1018 -39.83 18.03 -8.58
N LEU A 1019 -39.72 18.50 -7.34
CA LEU A 1019 -38.55 18.24 -6.51
C LEU A 1019 -38.47 16.77 -6.06
N GLU A 1020 -39.59 16.14 -5.74
CA GLU A 1020 -39.64 14.74 -5.31
C GLU A 1020 -39.28 13.77 -6.45
N LYS A 1021 -39.71 14.05 -7.69
CA LYS A 1021 -39.27 13.30 -8.87
C LYS A 1021 -37.78 13.46 -9.11
N GLU A 1022 -37.26 14.68 -9.02
CA GLU A 1022 -35.82 14.95 -9.16
C GLU A 1022 -35.03 14.18 -8.09
N LEU A 1023 -35.50 14.19 -6.83
CA LEU A 1023 -34.89 13.45 -5.71
C LEU A 1023 -34.89 11.95 -5.95
N VAL A 1024 -36.01 11.35 -6.36
CA VAL A 1024 -36.10 9.92 -6.64
C VAL A 1024 -35.14 9.56 -7.77
N GLN A 1025 -35.13 10.33 -8.86
CA GLN A 1025 -34.25 10.06 -9.98
C GLN A 1025 -32.77 10.12 -9.57
N ILE A 1026 -32.35 11.19 -8.88
CA ILE A 1026 -30.96 11.34 -8.45
C ILE A 1026 -30.59 10.25 -7.42
N SER A 1027 -31.44 9.99 -6.43
CA SER A 1027 -31.14 8.98 -5.40
C SER A 1027 -31.05 7.56 -5.96
N LYS A 1028 -31.86 7.19 -6.96
CA LYS A 1028 -31.70 5.93 -7.71
C LYS A 1028 -30.33 5.82 -8.37
N THR A 1029 -29.85 6.90 -9.01
CA THR A 1029 -28.53 6.91 -9.66
C THR A 1029 -27.36 6.88 -8.69
N VAL A 1030 -27.46 7.58 -7.55
CA VAL A 1030 -26.33 7.80 -6.62
C VAL A 1030 -26.25 6.72 -5.55
N LEU A 1031 -27.40 6.33 -4.98
CA LEU A 1031 -27.48 5.42 -3.84
C LEU A 1031 -27.93 4.01 -4.27
N GLY A 1032 -28.55 3.88 -5.44
CA GLY A 1032 -29.21 2.66 -5.91
C GLY A 1032 -30.67 2.59 -5.50
N ASP A 1033 -31.42 1.73 -6.20
CA ASP A 1033 -32.86 1.54 -6.01
C ASP A 1033 -33.22 0.97 -4.63
N GLN A 1034 -32.32 0.15 -4.06
CA GLN A 1034 -32.55 -0.52 -2.78
C GLN A 1034 -32.15 0.30 -1.56
N HIS A 1035 -31.56 1.49 -1.73
CA HIS A 1035 -31.08 2.26 -0.59
C HIS A 1035 -32.25 2.81 0.24
N PRO A 1036 -32.22 2.72 1.60
CA PRO A 1036 -33.30 3.22 2.46
C PRO A 1036 -33.69 4.68 2.19
N GLY A 1037 -32.71 5.51 1.83
CA GLY A 1037 -32.94 6.91 1.43
C GLY A 1037 -33.76 7.05 0.14
N THR A 1038 -33.49 6.23 -0.88
CA THR A 1038 -34.23 6.22 -2.16
C THR A 1038 -35.69 5.81 -1.91
N LEU A 1039 -35.90 4.75 -1.14
CA LEU A 1039 -37.23 4.27 -0.76
C LEU A 1039 -38.01 5.30 0.07
N ALA A 1040 -37.33 6.05 0.94
CA ALA A 1040 -37.94 7.14 1.69
C ALA A 1040 -38.40 8.29 0.77
N PHE A 1041 -37.61 8.67 -0.23
CA PHE A 1041 -38.02 9.69 -1.20
C PHE A 1041 -39.18 9.21 -2.08
N MET A 1042 -39.16 7.94 -2.53
CA MET A 1042 -40.28 7.33 -3.26
C MET A 1042 -41.56 7.33 -2.42
N SER A 1043 -41.45 7.02 -1.12
CA SER A 1043 -42.59 7.05 -0.19
C SER A 1043 -43.18 8.45 -0.04
N LYS A 1044 -42.33 9.49 0.02
CA LYS A 1044 -42.78 10.90 0.06
C LYS A 1044 -43.51 11.29 -1.23
N LEU A 1045 -42.98 10.91 -2.40
CA LEU A 1045 -43.64 11.13 -3.69
C LEU A 1045 -45.01 10.43 -3.77
N ALA A 1046 -45.08 9.16 -3.34
CA ALA A 1046 -46.34 8.42 -3.29
C ALA A 1046 -47.36 9.10 -2.37
N LEU A 1047 -46.93 9.58 -1.19
CA LEU A 1047 -47.79 10.34 -0.28
C LEU A 1047 -48.29 11.63 -0.92
N ASN A 1048 -47.43 12.33 -1.66
CA ASN A 1048 -47.81 13.55 -2.37
C ASN A 1048 -48.86 13.25 -3.47
N TYR A 1049 -48.71 12.16 -4.23
CA TYR A 1049 -49.73 11.70 -5.18
C TYR A 1049 -51.08 11.38 -4.51
N ILE A 1050 -51.07 10.76 -3.32
CA ILE A 1050 -52.31 10.54 -2.54
C ILE A 1050 -52.98 11.88 -2.22
N LYS A 1051 -52.22 12.88 -1.76
CA LYS A 1051 -52.76 14.22 -1.47
C LYS A 1051 -53.31 14.94 -2.71
N MET A 1052 -52.78 14.63 -3.90
CA MET A 1052 -53.29 15.13 -5.19
C MET A 1052 -54.48 14.32 -5.74
N GLY A 1053 -54.90 13.23 -5.08
CA GLY A 1053 -55.94 12.32 -5.58
C GLY A 1053 -55.49 11.40 -6.72
N ARG A 1054 -54.18 11.29 -6.98
CA ARG A 1054 -53.56 10.47 -8.05
C ARG A 1054 -53.26 9.06 -7.56
N PHE A 1055 -54.28 8.33 -7.10
CA PHE A 1055 -54.14 7.03 -6.41
C PHE A 1055 -53.41 5.95 -7.24
N LYS A 1056 -53.62 5.90 -8.56
CA LYS A 1056 -52.96 4.89 -9.42
C LYS A 1056 -51.44 4.99 -9.42
N GLU A 1057 -50.91 6.22 -9.41
CA GLU A 1057 -49.46 6.44 -9.43
C GLU A 1057 -48.86 6.22 -8.04
N ALA A 1058 -49.60 6.59 -6.99
CA ALA A 1058 -49.23 6.26 -5.62
C ALA A 1058 -49.15 4.74 -5.40
N GLU A 1059 -50.13 3.99 -5.90
CA GLU A 1059 -50.18 2.53 -5.83
C GLU A 1059 -49.02 1.90 -6.61
N ALA A 1060 -48.70 2.41 -7.81
CA ALA A 1060 -47.56 1.94 -8.59
C ALA A 1060 -46.23 2.11 -7.84
N LEU A 1061 -46.00 3.28 -7.24
CA LEU A 1061 -44.80 3.54 -6.42
C LEU A 1061 -44.76 2.67 -5.16
N GLN A 1062 -45.89 2.50 -4.46
CA GLN A 1062 -45.94 1.63 -3.28
C GLN A 1062 -45.68 0.16 -3.63
N HIS A 1063 -46.18 -0.30 -4.77
CA HIS A 1063 -45.92 -1.64 -5.28
C HIS A 1063 -44.43 -1.83 -5.62
N GLU A 1064 -43.79 -0.83 -6.27
CA GLU A 1064 -42.35 -0.84 -6.53
C GLU A 1064 -41.54 -0.91 -5.23
N ILE A 1065 -41.88 -0.09 -4.22
CA ILE A 1065 -41.24 -0.13 -2.89
C ILE A 1065 -41.41 -1.51 -2.24
N ALA A 1066 -42.61 -2.09 -2.30
CA ALA A 1066 -42.90 -3.40 -1.71
C ALA A 1066 -42.11 -4.53 -2.40
N GLN A 1067 -41.99 -4.50 -3.73
CA GLN A 1067 -41.16 -5.44 -4.48
C GLN A 1067 -39.69 -5.34 -4.07
N ILE A 1068 -39.15 -4.12 -3.98
CA ILE A 1068 -37.76 -3.90 -3.58
C ILE A 1068 -37.50 -4.47 -2.17
N LYS A 1069 -38.40 -4.20 -1.21
CA LYS A 1069 -38.29 -4.74 0.16
C LYS A 1069 -38.42 -6.27 0.22
N SER A 1070 -39.27 -6.85 -0.62
CA SER A 1070 -39.45 -8.32 -0.66
C SER A 1070 -38.20 -9.06 -1.16
N LEU A 1071 -37.37 -8.40 -1.98
CA LEU A 1071 -36.12 -8.96 -2.50
C LEU A 1071 -34.95 -8.85 -1.52
N ASN A 1072 -35.08 -8.07 -0.43
CA ASN A 1072 -34.03 -7.86 0.55
C ASN A 1072 -34.60 -7.52 1.95
N PRO A 1073 -34.93 -8.52 2.79
CA PRO A 1073 -35.68 -8.34 4.04
C PRO A 1073 -34.99 -7.48 5.11
N THR A 1074 -33.70 -7.19 4.94
CA THR A 1074 -32.88 -6.33 5.79
C THR A 1074 -33.09 -4.83 5.56
N VAL A 1075 -33.83 -4.42 4.52
CA VAL A 1075 -34.17 -3.04 4.12
C VAL A 1075 -35.66 -2.76 4.34
#